data_AF-A0A284S2J7-F1
#
_entry.id   AF-A0A284S2J7-F1
#
_cell.length_a   1.000
_cell.length_b   1.000
_cell.length_c   1.000
_cell.angle_alpha   90.00
_cell.angle_beta   90.00
_cell.angle_gamma   90.00
#
_symmetry.space_group_name_H-M   'P 1'
#
loop_
_entity.id
_entity.type
_entity.pdbx_description
1 polymer ?
#
loop_
_entity_poly.entity_id
_entity_poly.type
_entity_poly.pdbx_seq_one_letter_code
_entity_poly.pdbx_strand_id
1 'polypeptide(L)'
;MLNVQLTTLTNRQVLATRGLVDSGCTSSAINRAFIQKHCLDTVKTTIPIIVYNADGSRNKGGDITEYVEVRLTIGNHEERIDLAVTDLGAKDLYLGHDWLKHHNPVINWETGTVIFGRCQCVKNPFPLPDADPDDRWDEELEDGDVILAVNMEEEIVIRAVHHANDLAAAANAEKPMKTFEEMVPPDYRSFRDLFSKENFDELPERKPWDHAIELIPNAKSTLDCKVYPLNRNEQEQLDKFLDENLESGRITESKSPFASPFFFVKKKDGSLRPVQDYRKLNEMTIKNRYPLPLISELIDKLQGAKYFTKLDVRWGYNNVRIKEGDEHKAAFRTNRGLFEPTVMFFGLTNSPATFQWMMNDILIFTKDLDEHRRIVRRVLQKLRENKLFLKAKKCEFEVLETEYLGVIISEGQVRMDPVKLAGIAEWPTPTKKKELQSFLGFTNFYRKFIKNYSKVVRALTQLTGNAEWTWGAAQNQAFQQLKKQMAEDVILAIPNGTGRFRVEADASNSAISAVLSQEQEGRWRPVAFMSKALTATERNYKIYDKELLAIMLALSEWCHYLMGTLEDVEIWTDHQNLQYFRKPQKLNRRQARWVTKLAEYHFVLKHKPGTANVKADLLSRRSDHDQGEDDNGDITVLSPEHFQTMIMPTANKTHKHVKTATRQKELWDKGIAASLEHERGITEKNGILYYDNRVYVPRHSSLRGEIIAQSHDHITARHPGIAKTRELVQREYWWPKIQRDVEAYVKGCETCQCTKSNTQAKSASLHPNAIPTKPWTHISVDMVTGLPDSKGHDALLVIVDRFSKAIILVPCNVELSAAGWARILRDHVYARHSMPQVVISDRGPQFISAFMKELYRMLDITQNASTAFHPQTDGQTERVNQEVEKYLRIFINYHQDDWADWLPLAEFAHNNHAHSATGKSPFMILYGRNPWIIPDSP
;
A
#
# COMPACT_ATOMS: atom_id res chain seq x y z
N MET A 1 10.46 -35.86 -4.91
CA MET A 1 11.25 -36.36 -6.04
C MET A 1 10.29 -36.97 -7.03
N LEU A 2 10.38 -36.56 -8.29
CA LEU A 2 9.52 -36.97 -9.39
C LEU A 2 10.22 -38.01 -10.24
N ASN A 3 9.46 -38.92 -10.85
CA ASN A 3 9.99 -39.81 -11.86
C ASN A 3 10.03 -39.07 -13.19
N VAL A 4 11.21 -39.06 -13.82
CA VAL A 4 11.50 -38.26 -15.00
C VAL A 4 12.14 -39.16 -16.04
N GLN A 5 11.72 -39.03 -17.30
CA GLN A 5 12.41 -39.62 -18.43
C GLN A 5 13.09 -38.52 -19.25
N LEU A 6 14.36 -38.70 -19.57
CA LEU A 6 15.17 -37.80 -20.39
C LEU A 6 15.46 -38.51 -21.72
N THR A 7 15.08 -37.89 -22.82
CA THR A 7 15.36 -38.41 -24.17
C THR A 7 16.37 -37.48 -24.85
N THR A 8 17.50 -38.04 -25.29
CA THR A 8 18.54 -37.28 -26.00
C THR A 8 18.05 -36.87 -27.38
N LEU A 9 18.31 -35.63 -27.82
CA LEU A 9 17.86 -35.16 -29.12
C LEU A 9 18.63 -35.77 -30.31
N THR A 10 19.92 -36.08 -30.13
CA THR A 10 20.80 -36.66 -31.16
C THR A 10 20.58 -38.15 -31.37
N ASN A 11 20.57 -38.95 -30.29
CA ASN A 11 20.56 -40.42 -30.39
C ASN A 11 19.23 -41.08 -29.98
N ARG A 12 18.21 -40.29 -29.60
CA ARG A 12 16.91 -40.73 -29.06
C ARG A 12 16.99 -41.78 -27.93
N GLN A 13 18.09 -41.80 -27.17
CA GLN A 13 18.24 -42.67 -26.01
C GLN A 13 17.34 -42.17 -24.88
N VAL A 14 16.51 -43.05 -24.32
CA VAL A 14 15.60 -42.74 -23.20
C VAL A 14 16.24 -43.18 -21.89
N LEU A 15 16.41 -42.24 -20.97
CA LEU A 15 17.05 -42.42 -19.66
C LEU A 15 16.04 -42.10 -18.55
N ALA A 16 15.75 -43.05 -17.68
CA ALA A 16 14.89 -42.81 -16.52
C ALA A 16 15.73 -42.35 -15.32
N THR A 17 15.33 -41.24 -14.68
CA THR A 17 15.95 -40.71 -13.47
C THR A 17 14.89 -40.15 -12.51
N ARG A 18 15.30 -39.76 -11.30
CA ARG A 18 14.45 -39.10 -10.32
C ARG A 18 14.85 -37.63 -10.15
N GLY A 19 14.03 -36.72 -10.66
CA GLY A 19 14.20 -35.28 -10.50
C GLY A 19 13.82 -34.81 -9.10
N LEU A 20 14.68 -34.06 -8.44
CA LEU A 20 14.31 -33.31 -7.24
C LEU A 20 13.72 -31.97 -7.67
N VAL A 21 12.53 -31.66 -7.16
CA VAL A 21 11.93 -30.33 -7.32
C VAL A 21 12.54 -29.43 -6.26
N ASP A 22 13.26 -28.40 -6.69
CA ASP A 22 13.96 -27.49 -5.81
C ASP A 22 13.65 -26.03 -6.16
N SER A 23 12.73 -25.44 -5.40
CA SER A 23 12.36 -24.03 -5.54
C SER A 23 13.49 -23.06 -5.15
N GLY A 24 14.54 -23.54 -4.47
CA GLY A 24 15.73 -22.75 -4.14
C GLY A 24 16.77 -22.69 -5.25
N CYS A 25 16.66 -23.56 -6.27
CA CYS A 25 17.56 -23.57 -7.42
C CYS A 25 17.01 -22.64 -8.51
N THR A 26 17.80 -21.64 -8.96
CA THR A 26 17.29 -20.64 -9.92
C THR A 26 16.96 -21.23 -11.29
N SER A 27 17.77 -22.19 -11.76
CA SER A 27 17.57 -22.87 -13.03
C SER A 27 17.68 -24.39 -12.89
N SER A 28 17.03 -25.13 -13.78
CA SER A 28 17.06 -26.58 -13.81
C SER A 28 18.44 -27.09 -14.22
N ALA A 29 18.94 -28.10 -13.51
CA ALA A 29 20.34 -28.51 -13.59
C ALA A 29 20.48 -30.04 -13.55
N ILE A 30 21.53 -30.56 -14.16
CA ILE A 30 21.85 -31.98 -14.21
C ILE A 30 23.28 -32.25 -13.77
N ASN A 31 23.48 -33.39 -13.13
CA ASN A 31 24.75 -33.75 -12.54
C ASN A 31 25.78 -34.09 -13.62
N ARG A 32 26.97 -33.49 -13.55
CA ARG A 32 28.10 -33.80 -14.46
C ARG A 32 28.46 -35.29 -14.48
N ALA A 33 28.37 -35.99 -13.35
CA ALA A 33 28.62 -37.44 -13.29
C ALA A 33 27.59 -38.26 -14.09
N PHE A 34 26.34 -37.79 -14.15
CA PHE A 34 25.28 -38.44 -14.91
C PHE A 34 25.52 -38.29 -16.42
N ILE A 35 25.95 -37.11 -16.87
CA ILE A 35 26.31 -36.83 -18.27
C ILE A 35 27.47 -37.73 -18.72
N GLN A 36 28.53 -37.83 -17.91
CA GLN A 36 29.69 -38.66 -18.23
C GLN A 36 29.33 -40.15 -18.27
N LYS A 37 28.48 -40.61 -17.36
CA LYS A 37 28.02 -42.01 -17.32
C LYS A 37 27.18 -42.38 -18.53
N HIS A 38 26.39 -41.45 -19.06
CA HIS A 38 25.45 -41.68 -20.15
C HIS A 38 25.91 -41.09 -21.49
N CYS A 39 27.14 -40.57 -21.57
CA CYS A 39 27.74 -39.96 -22.76
C CYS A 39 26.83 -38.96 -23.48
N LEU A 40 26.26 -38.00 -22.74
CA LEU A 40 25.37 -36.98 -23.28
C LEU A 40 26.15 -35.82 -23.93
N ASP A 41 25.68 -35.35 -25.09
CA ASP A 41 26.28 -34.22 -25.81
C ASP A 41 26.01 -32.89 -25.08
N THR A 42 27.06 -32.14 -24.73
CA THR A 42 26.94 -30.84 -24.05
C THR A 42 27.34 -29.67 -24.95
N VAL A 43 26.65 -28.54 -24.80
CA VAL A 43 26.94 -27.27 -25.48
C VAL A 43 27.66 -26.33 -24.52
N LYS A 44 28.79 -25.75 -24.95
CA LYS A 44 29.54 -24.78 -24.14
C LYS A 44 28.84 -23.42 -24.12
N THR A 45 28.80 -22.80 -22.96
CA THR A 45 28.30 -21.42 -22.78
C THR A 45 29.27 -20.41 -23.36
N THR A 46 28.74 -19.34 -23.96
CA THR A 46 29.55 -18.19 -24.41
C THR A 46 30.20 -17.43 -23.25
N ILE A 47 29.59 -17.41 -22.07
CA ILE A 47 30.10 -16.78 -20.85
C ILE A 47 29.88 -17.74 -19.66
N PRO A 48 30.91 -18.01 -18.84
CA PRO A 48 30.75 -18.81 -17.62
C PRO A 48 29.76 -18.17 -16.65
N ILE A 49 28.80 -18.95 -16.15
CA ILE A 49 27.78 -18.48 -15.21
C ILE A 49 28.24 -18.80 -13.79
N ILE A 50 28.48 -17.75 -13.00
CA ILE A 50 28.93 -17.88 -11.61
C ILE A 50 27.80 -18.42 -10.74
N VAL A 51 28.06 -19.52 -10.03
CA VAL A 51 27.08 -20.17 -9.16
C VAL A 51 27.31 -19.79 -7.71
N TYR A 52 26.24 -19.35 -7.04
CA TYR A 52 26.22 -19.07 -5.61
C TYR A 52 25.36 -20.09 -4.88
N ASN A 53 25.84 -20.56 -3.73
CA ASN A 53 25.06 -21.37 -2.82
C ASN A 53 24.02 -20.51 -2.10
N ALA A 54 23.03 -21.14 -1.47
CA ALA A 54 21.99 -20.44 -0.70
C ALA A 54 22.53 -19.56 0.45
N ASP A 55 23.78 -19.77 0.89
CA ASP A 55 24.46 -18.93 1.88
C ASP A 55 25.31 -17.79 1.29
N GLY A 56 25.21 -17.56 -0.04
CA GLY A 56 25.93 -16.51 -0.75
C GLY A 56 27.40 -16.85 -1.08
N SER A 57 27.90 -18.02 -0.64
CA SER A 57 29.25 -18.48 -1.00
C SER A 57 29.31 -18.97 -2.44
N ARG A 58 30.47 -18.84 -3.11
CA ARG A 58 30.68 -19.44 -4.43
C ARG A 58 30.61 -20.97 -4.34
N ASN A 59 29.96 -21.59 -5.32
CA ASN A 59 29.86 -23.03 -5.38
C ASN A 59 31.27 -23.65 -5.51
N LYS A 60 31.57 -24.65 -4.67
CA LYS A 60 32.84 -25.39 -4.73
C LYS A 60 32.99 -26.18 -6.04
N GLY A 61 31.89 -26.51 -6.69
CA GLY A 61 31.85 -27.19 -8.00
C GLY A 61 32.26 -26.31 -9.20
N GLY A 62 32.51 -25.02 -8.97
CA GLY A 62 32.91 -24.06 -10.01
C GLY A 62 31.72 -23.40 -10.72
N ASP A 63 32.06 -22.59 -11.72
CA ASP A 63 31.08 -21.89 -12.56
C ASP A 63 30.49 -22.84 -13.61
N ILE A 64 29.24 -22.60 -14.02
CA ILE A 64 28.60 -23.38 -15.09
C ILE A 64 29.16 -22.91 -16.42
N THR A 65 29.77 -23.85 -17.16
CA THR A 65 30.36 -23.60 -18.47
C THR A 65 29.68 -24.36 -19.61
N GLU A 66 28.74 -25.24 -19.28
CA GLU A 66 28.13 -26.20 -20.20
C GLU A 66 26.64 -26.39 -19.89
N TYR A 67 25.84 -26.59 -20.93
CA TYR A 67 24.43 -26.98 -20.87
C TYR A 67 24.22 -28.27 -21.67
N VAL A 68 23.20 -29.04 -21.31
CA VAL A 68 22.74 -30.19 -22.08
C VAL A 68 21.29 -29.95 -22.47
N GLU A 69 21.00 -30.20 -23.74
CA GLU A 69 19.65 -30.04 -24.28
C GLU A 69 19.00 -31.42 -24.42
N VAL A 70 17.87 -31.62 -23.74
CA VAL A 70 17.18 -32.91 -23.66
C VAL A 70 15.68 -32.72 -23.78
N ARG A 71 14.99 -33.80 -24.15
CA ARG A 71 13.54 -33.86 -24.04
C ARG A 71 13.14 -34.50 -22.72
N LEU A 72 12.45 -33.75 -21.89
CA LEU A 72 11.99 -34.12 -20.56
C LEU A 72 10.56 -34.65 -20.63
N THR A 73 10.30 -35.81 -20.03
CA THR A 73 8.95 -36.38 -19.89
C THR A 73 8.64 -36.65 -18.42
N ILE A 74 7.54 -36.08 -17.91
CA ILE A 74 7.06 -36.23 -16.54
C ILE A 74 5.57 -36.54 -16.56
N GLY A 75 5.22 -37.79 -16.24
CA GLY A 75 3.83 -38.26 -16.35
C GLY A 75 3.35 -38.16 -17.80
N ASN A 76 2.34 -37.32 -18.05
CA ASN A 76 1.76 -37.10 -19.39
C ASN A 76 2.31 -35.83 -20.08
N HIS A 77 3.27 -35.14 -19.47
CA HIS A 77 3.89 -33.92 -20.02
C HIS A 77 5.22 -34.26 -20.69
N GLU A 78 5.45 -33.72 -21.89
CA GLU A 78 6.69 -33.87 -22.66
C GLU A 78 7.12 -32.51 -23.22
N GLU A 79 8.37 -32.12 -23.00
CA GLU A 79 8.92 -30.84 -23.47
C GLU A 79 10.42 -30.89 -23.74
N ARG A 80 10.92 -29.87 -24.45
CA ARG A 80 12.35 -29.67 -24.69
C ARG A 80 12.89 -28.68 -23.66
N ILE A 81 13.96 -29.04 -22.95
CA ILE A 81 14.53 -28.24 -21.87
C ILE A 81 16.06 -28.23 -21.94
N ASP A 82 16.64 -27.07 -21.63
CA ASP A 82 18.06 -26.88 -21.42
C ASP A 82 18.38 -27.05 -19.93
N LEU A 83 19.26 -27.99 -19.60
CA LEU A 83 19.70 -28.25 -18.23
C LEU A 83 21.13 -27.79 -18.03
N ALA A 84 21.37 -26.98 -17.01
CA ALA A 84 22.70 -26.53 -16.64
C ALA A 84 23.56 -27.70 -16.12
N VAL A 85 24.80 -27.83 -16.60
CA VAL A 85 25.71 -28.88 -16.14
C VAL A 85 26.47 -28.42 -14.90
N THR A 86 26.20 -29.02 -13.75
CA THR A 86 26.88 -28.70 -12.50
C THR A 86 27.01 -29.92 -11.59
N ASP A 87 27.76 -29.82 -10.50
CA ASP A 87 27.86 -30.89 -9.51
C ASP A 87 26.69 -30.79 -8.51
N LEU A 88 25.80 -31.79 -8.56
CA LEU A 88 24.60 -31.89 -7.73
C LEU A 88 24.78 -32.92 -6.59
N GLY A 89 26.02 -33.37 -6.34
CA GLY A 89 26.33 -34.37 -5.32
C GLY A 89 25.67 -35.72 -5.63
N ALA A 90 24.82 -36.21 -4.73
CA ALA A 90 24.17 -37.53 -4.84
C ALA A 90 22.88 -37.53 -5.67
N LYS A 91 22.51 -36.40 -6.29
CA LYS A 91 21.28 -36.26 -7.07
C LYS A 91 21.61 -36.11 -8.54
N ASP A 92 20.77 -36.69 -9.39
CA ASP A 92 21.01 -36.71 -10.84
C ASP A 92 20.47 -35.45 -11.53
N LEU A 93 19.29 -34.97 -11.10
CA LEU A 93 18.54 -33.90 -11.77
C LEU A 93 17.81 -33.01 -10.76
N TYR A 94 17.92 -31.69 -10.93
CA TYR A 94 17.12 -30.67 -10.25
C TYR A 94 16.19 -29.98 -11.26
N LEU A 95 14.91 -29.91 -10.89
CA LEU A 95 13.92 -29.05 -11.54
C LEU A 95 13.82 -27.78 -10.70
N GLY A 96 14.34 -26.70 -11.25
CA GLY A 96 14.52 -25.42 -10.58
C GLY A 96 13.28 -24.53 -10.61
N HIS A 97 13.47 -23.31 -10.14
CA HIS A 97 12.47 -22.26 -10.13
C HIS A 97 12.02 -21.84 -11.53
N ASP A 98 12.91 -21.90 -12.53
CA ASP A 98 12.58 -21.66 -13.94
C ASP A 98 11.46 -22.59 -14.44
N TRP A 99 11.60 -23.89 -14.22
CA TRP A 99 10.63 -24.92 -14.60
C TRP A 99 9.34 -24.79 -13.79
N LEU A 100 9.46 -24.59 -12.48
CA LEU A 100 8.30 -24.41 -11.59
C LEU A 100 7.46 -23.18 -11.95
N LYS A 101 8.12 -22.05 -12.26
CA LYS A 101 7.46 -20.81 -12.65
C LYS A 101 6.80 -20.95 -14.03
N HIS A 102 7.44 -21.64 -14.96
CA HIS A 102 6.92 -21.83 -16.31
C HIS A 102 5.65 -22.67 -16.32
N HIS A 103 5.62 -23.81 -15.61
CA HIS A 103 4.47 -24.72 -15.64
C HIS A 103 3.42 -24.49 -14.55
N ASN A 104 3.80 -23.81 -13.47
CA ASN A 104 3.00 -23.62 -12.25
C ASN A 104 2.19 -24.89 -11.86
N PRO A 105 2.86 -26.05 -11.68
CA PRO A 105 2.14 -27.31 -11.54
C PRO A 105 1.58 -27.50 -10.13
N VAL A 106 0.44 -28.17 -10.01
CA VAL A 106 -0.10 -28.63 -8.73
C VAL A 106 0.58 -29.95 -8.37
N ILE A 107 1.42 -29.92 -7.32
CA ILE A 107 2.15 -31.09 -6.85
C ILE A 107 1.44 -31.65 -5.62
N ASN A 108 0.98 -32.89 -5.71
CA ASN A 108 0.59 -33.64 -4.51
C ASN A 108 1.85 -34.21 -3.87
N TRP A 109 2.28 -33.60 -2.76
CA TRP A 109 3.49 -33.97 -2.05
C TRP A 109 3.41 -35.32 -1.34
N GLU A 110 2.21 -35.81 -1.03
CA GLU A 110 1.99 -37.10 -0.38
C GLU A 110 2.14 -38.27 -1.36
N THR A 111 1.55 -38.13 -2.57
CA THR A 111 1.63 -39.15 -3.62
C THR A 111 2.83 -38.97 -4.55
N GLY A 112 3.47 -37.79 -4.54
CA GLY A 112 4.54 -37.44 -5.48
C GLY A 112 4.08 -37.25 -6.92
N THR A 113 2.79 -36.98 -7.14
CA THR A 113 2.20 -36.80 -8.48
C THR A 113 2.12 -35.31 -8.85
N VAL A 114 2.36 -35.01 -10.12
CA VAL A 114 2.31 -33.65 -10.67
C VAL A 114 1.13 -33.55 -11.60
N ILE A 115 0.30 -32.53 -11.39
CA ILE A 115 -0.84 -32.20 -12.23
C ILE A 115 -0.57 -30.85 -12.87
N PHE A 116 -0.55 -30.80 -14.19
CA PHE A 116 -0.33 -29.57 -14.93
C PHE A 116 -1.67 -28.88 -15.22
N GLY A 117 -1.93 -27.73 -14.59
CA GLY A 117 -3.18 -26.99 -14.78
C GLY A 117 -3.21 -26.11 -16.04
N ARG A 118 -2.04 -25.77 -16.60
CA ARG A 118 -1.88 -24.85 -17.75
C ARG A 118 -0.85 -25.34 -18.79
N CYS A 119 -0.67 -26.65 -18.96
CA CYS A 119 0.19 -27.14 -20.04
C CYS A 119 -0.57 -27.13 -21.36
N GLN A 120 0.00 -26.56 -22.42
CA GLN A 120 -0.53 -26.65 -23.79
C GLN A 120 -0.45 -28.08 -24.39
N CYS A 121 -0.11 -29.07 -23.56
CA CYS A 121 0.45 -30.37 -23.93
C CYS A 121 -0.54 -31.52 -23.72
N VAL A 122 -1.59 -31.32 -22.90
CA VAL A 122 -2.58 -32.36 -22.59
C VAL A 122 -3.99 -31.76 -22.59
N LYS A 123 -4.83 -32.20 -23.53
CA LYS A 123 -6.28 -32.02 -23.44
C LYS A 123 -6.78 -32.85 -22.27
N ASN A 124 -7.17 -32.19 -21.18
CA ASN A 124 -7.69 -32.86 -19.99
C ASN A 124 -9.08 -33.47 -20.29
N PRO A 125 -9.31 -34.78 -20.08
CA PRO A 125 -10.65 -35.36 -20.09
C PRO A 125 -11.18 -35.46 -18.66
N PHE A 126 -12.34 -34.84 -18.44
CA PHE A 126 -13.29 -34.89 -17.30
C PHE A 126 -13.35 -33.69 -16.32
N PRO A 127 -14.60 -33.33 -15.91
CA PRO A 127 -14.93 -32.08 -15.24
C PRO A 127 -15.01 -32.22 -13.71
N LEU A 128 -14.79 -31.12 -13.01
CA LEU A 128 -15.28 -30.93 -11.64
C LEU A 128 -16.39 -29.87 -11.67
N PRO A 129 -17.43 -29.99 -10.83
CA PRO A 129 -18.56 -29.06 -10.84
C PRO A 129 -18.23 -27.78 -10.07
N ASP A 130 -18.73 -26.68 -10.63
CA ASP A 130 -19.06 -25.40 -10.00
C ASP A 130 -17.97 -24.71 -9.17
N ALA A 131 -17.12 -23.97 -9.90
CA ALA A 131 -16.56 -22.71 -9.44
C ALA A 131 -16.59 -21.71 -10.60
N ASP A 132 -17.44 -20.71 -10.43
CA ASP A 132 -17.55 -19.39 -11.06
C ASP A 132 -16.50 -19.00 -12.14
N PRO A 133 -16.92 -18.57 -13.35
CA PRO A 133 -16.03 -18.11 -14.39
C PRO A 133 -15.88 -16.58 -14.36
N ASP A 134 -14.77 -16.06 -13.81
CA ASP A 134 -14.07 -14.86 -14.36
C ASP A 134 -12.85 -14.44 -13.52
N ASP A 135 -11.84 -15.30 -13.45
CA ASP A 135 -10.52 -14.91 -12.94
C ASP A 135 -9.44 -15.27 -13.97
N ARG A 136 -9.32 -14.46 -15.04
CA ARG A 136 -8.08 -14.32 -15.85
C ARG A 136 -8.09 -13.04 -16.68
N TRP A 137 -7.20 -12.10 -16.36
CA TRP A 137 -6.38 -11.40 -17.36
C TRP A 137 -4.92 -11.66 -17.00
N ASP A 138 -4.16 -12.20 -17.96
CA ASP A 138 -2.78 -11.83 -18.30
C ASP A 138 -2.28 -12.85 -19.32
N GLU A 139 -2.22 -12.46 -20.59
CA GLU A 139 -1.27 -13.02 -21.56
C GLU A 139 -1.05 -12.04 -22.73
N GLU A 140 0.21 -11.61 -22.84
CA GLU A 140 0.80 -10.96 -24.00
C GLU A 140 1.10 -12.02 -25.08
N LEU A 141 0.94 -11.66 -26.36
CA LEU A 141 1.38 -12.45 -27.52
C LEU A 141 2.35 -11.61 -28.38
N GLU A 142 3.43 -12.24 -28.85
CA GLU A 142 4.19 -11.97 -30.10
C GLU A 142 4.45 -13.37 -30.73
N ASP A 143 4.66 -13.63 -32.03
CA ASP A 143 4.25 -13.04 -33.31
C ASP A 143 4.58 -14.12 -34.41
N GLY A 144 3.80 -14.24 -35.50
CA GLY A 144 4.24 -14.88 -36.78
C GLY A 144 3.71 -16.28 -37.22
N ASP A 145 2.56 -16.31 -37.94
CA ASP A 145 2.36 -17.01 -39.23
C ASP A 145 0.98 -16.67 -39.88
N VAL A 146 0.98 -15.51 -40.55
CA VAL A 146 0.40 -15.11 -41.85
C VAL A 146 -0.89 -15.75 -42.43
N ILE A 147 -1.93 -14.90 -42.49
CA ILE A 147 -2.83 -14.48 -43.62
C ILE A 147 -3.69 -15.53 -44.35
N LEU A 148 -5.00 -15.47 -44.06
CA LEU A 148 -6.05 -15.35 -45.09
C LEU A 148 -6.92 -14.13 -44.75
N ALA A 149 -6.87 -13.16 -45.65
CA ALA A 149 -7.48 -11.84 -45.53
C ALA A 149 -9.01 -11.89 -45.68
N VAL A 150 -9.75 -11.16 -44.84
CA VAL A 150 -10.93 -10.37 -45.25
C VAL A 150 -11.11 -9.15 -44.31
N ASN A 151 -11.11 -7.98 -44.94
CA ASN A 151 -11.63 -6.65 -44.59
C ASN A 151 -11.39 -6.00 -43.22
N MET A 152 -10.54 -4.96 -43.30
CA MET A 152 -10.53 -3.69 -42.59
C MET A 152 -11.91 -3.16 -42.17
N GLU A 153 -12.06 -2.91 -40.86
CA GLU A 153 -12.50 -1.64 -40.25
C GLU A 153 -12.95 -1.93 -38.81
N GLU A 154 -12.12 -1.59 -37.81
CA GLU A 154 -12.50 -1.02 -36.51
C GLU A 154 -11.24 -0.92 -35.63
N GLU A 155 -10.49 0.17 -35.84
CA GLU A 155 -9.36 0.56 -35.00
C GLU A 155 -9.87 0.95 -33.60
N ILE A 156 -9.52 0.14 -32.60
CA ILE A 156 -9.77 0.39 -31.18
C ILE A 156 -8.80 1.50 -30.72
N VAL A 157 -9.20 2.75 -30.89
CA VAL A 157 -8.51 3.92 -30.36
C VAL A 157 -8.77 4.00 -28.85
N ILE A 158 -7.70 4.10 -28.05
CA ILE A 158 -7.75 4.40 -26.61
C ILE A 158 -8.31 5.82 -26.42
N ARG A 159 -9.64 5.97 -26.49
CA ARG A 159 -10.39 7.21 -26.29
C ARG A 159 -10.79 7.36 -24.82
N ALA A 160 -9.83 7.58 -23.92
CA ALA A 160 -10.16 7.77 -22.50
C ALA A 160 -9.97 9.20 -21.99
N VAL A 161 -9.26 10.09 -22.69
CA VAL A 161 -9.06 11.49 -22.25
C VAL A 161 -9.20 12.52 -23.40
N HIS A 162 -9.49 12.06 -24.63
CA HIS A 162 -9.45 12.93 -25.80
C HIS A 162 -10.78 13.63 -26.14
N HIS A 163 -11.96 13.04 -25.94
CA HIS A 163 -13.19 13.60 -26.52
C HIS A 163 -13.51 15.06 -26.10
N ALA A 164 -13.37 15.40 -24.81
CA ALA A 164 -13.57 16.77 -24.34
C ALA A 164 -12.47 17.74 -24.84
N ASN A 165 -11.23 17.27 -24.92
CA ASN A 165 -10.13 18.01 -25.53
C ASN A 165 -10.23 18.06 -27.06
N ASP A 166 -10.92 17.11 -27.70
CA ASP A 166 -11.16 16.99 -29.15
C ASP A 166 -12.20 18.02 -29.55
N LEU A 167 -13.29 18.12 -28.80
CA LEU A 167 -14.30 19.16 -28.95
C LEU A 167 -13.74 20.56 -28.64
N ALA A 168 -12.90 20.71 -27.62
CA ALA A 168 -12.18 21.96 -27.35
C ALA A 168 -11.15 22.32 -28.41
N ALA A 169 -10.56 21.33 -29.08
CA ALA A 169 -9.67 21.57 -30.21
C ALA A 169 -10.45 21.89 -31.50
N ALA A 170 -11.57 21.22 -31.77
CA ALA A 170 -12.45 21.46 -32.90
C ALA A 170 -13.07 22.87 -32.83
N ALA A 171 -13.61 23.26 -31.67
CA ALA A 171 -14.12 24.60 -31.42
C ALA A 171 -13.05 25.71 -31.52
N ASN A 172 -11.76 25.37 -31.33
CA ASN A 172 -10.64 26.29 -31.54
C ASN A 172 -10.12 26.29 -32.99
N ALA A 173 -10.32 25.22 -33.76
CA ALA A 173 -9.96 25.14 -35.17
C ALA A 173 -10.89 25.96 -36.06
N GLU A 174 -12.15 26.16 -35.64
CA GLU A 174 -13.16 26.96 -36.34
C GLU A 174 -13.05 28.48 -36.09
N LYS A 175 -12.15 28.93 -35.20
CA LYS A 175 -11.95 30.37 -34.95
C LYS A 175 -11.13 31.01 -36.09
N PRO A 176 -11.57 32.14 -36.67
CA PRO A 176 -10.84 32.81 -37.76
C PRO A 176 -9.43 33.23 -37.31
N MET A 177 -8.45 33.11 -38.21
CA MET A 177 -7.07 33.54 -37.95
C MET A 177 -7.01 35.06 -37.78
N LYS A 178 -7.10 35.52 -36.53
CA LYS A 178 -6.88 36.93 -36.16
C LYS A 178 -5.44 37.34 -36.52
N THR A 179 -5.24 38.62 -36.81
CA THR A 179 -3.89 39.18 -37.05
C THR A 179 -3.18 39.46 -35.70
N PHE A 180 -1.85 39.56 -35.69
CA PHE A 180 -1.08 39.86 -34.46
C PHE A 180 -1.57 41.16 -33.77
N GLU A 181 -1.98 42.14 -34.56
CA GLU A 181 -2.49 43.43 -34.09
C GLU A 181 -3.88 43.36 -33.43
N GLU A 182 -4.65 42.33 -33.75
CA GLU A 182 -5.95 42.01 -33.13
C GLU A 182 -5.81 41.09 -31.90
N MET A 183 -4.72 40.33 -31.81
CA MET A 183 -4.45 39.43 -30.68
C MET A 183 -3.80 40.16 -29.49
N VAL A 184 -2.96 41.15 -29.75
CA VAL A 184 -2.17 41.85 -28.71
C VAL A 184 -2.58 43.32 -28.64
N PRO A 185 -3.10 43.79 -27.49
CA PRO A 185 -3.46 45.19 -27.30
C PRO A 185 -2.31 46.17 -27.60
N PRO A 186 -2.59 47.40 -28.04
CA PRO A 186 -1.58 48.40 -28.41
C PRO A 186 -0.51 48.61 -27.33
N ASP A 187 -0.92 48.58 -26.07
CA ASP A 187 -0.10 48.73 -24.88
C ASP A 187 1.05 47.71 -24.73
N TYR A 188 0.99 46.56 -25.42
CA TYR A 188 1.97 45.47 -25.35
C TYR A 188 2.69 45.20 -26.68
N ARG A 189 2.40 45.96 -27.74
CA ARG A 189 3.04 45.77 -29.07
C ARG A 189 4.55 46.00 -29.05
N SER A 190 5.06 46.74 -28.07
CA SER A 190 6.49 46.93 -27.82
C SER A 190 7.22 45.62 -27.42
N PHE A 191 6.49 44.54 -27.12
CA PHE A 191 7.01 43.22 -26.79
C PHE A 191 6.93 42.20 -27.93
N ARG A 192 6.91 42.65 -29.20
CA ARG A 192 6.81 41.80 -30.38
C ARG A 192 7.89 40.71 -30.47
N ASP A 193 9.08 41.00 -29.98
CA ASP A 193 10.23 40.09 -29.85
C ASP A 193 9.98 38.86 -28.97
N LEU A 194 9.06 38.94 -28.00
CA LEU A 194 8.68 37.80 -27.17
C LEU A 194 7.75 36.81 -27.89
N PHE A 195 7.15 37.24 -29.01
CA PHE A 195 6.19 36.45 -29.78
C PHE A 195 6.78 35.94 -31.11
N SER A 196 7.97 36.40 -31.51
CA SER A 196 8.69 35.94 -32.71
C SER A 196 9.30 34.54 -32.52
N LYS A 197 9.37 33.77 -33.60
CA LYS A 197 9.91 32.40 -33.58
C LYS A 197 11.44 32.39 -33.61
N GLU A 198 12.08 33.36 -34.27
CA GLU A 198 13.53 33.31 -34.53
C GLU A 198 14.39 33.40 -33.26
N ASN A 199 13.94 34.12 -32.23
CA ASN A 199 14.70 34.27 -30.97
C ASN A 199 14.66 33.01 -30.07
N PHE A 200 13.82 32.03 -30.41
CA PHE A 200 13.64 30.82 -29.62
C PHE A 200 14.74 29.78 -29.88
N ASP A 201 15.46 29.85 -31.01
CA ASP A 201 16.40 28.80 -31.40
C ASP A 201 17.76 28.84 -30.66
N GLU A 202 17.95 29.83 -29.78
CA GLU A 202 19.07 29.84 -28.84
C GLU A 202 18.89 28.79 -27.72
N LEU A 203 19.97 28.06 -27.41
CA LEU A 203 19.99 27.09 -26.33
C LEU A 203 19.92 27.82 -24.97
N PRO A 204 19.01 27.44 -24.03
CA PRO A 204 18.85 28.13 -22.76
C PRO A 204 20.13 28.08 -21.91
N GLU A 205 20.32 29.05 -21.01
CA GLU A 205 21.44 29.04 -20.06
C GLU A 205 21.22 27.99 -18.96
N ARG A 206 22.31 27.39 -18.43
CA ARG A 206 22.22 26.50 -17.26
C ARG A 206 21.76 27.28 -16.02
N LYS A 207 20.84 26.71 -15.24
CA LYS A 207 20.31 27.32 -14.01
C LYS A 207 20.34 26.31 -12.84
N PRO A 208 20.27 26.78 -11.58
CA PRO A 208 20.24 25.88 -10.41
C PRO A 208 19.03 24.93 -10.38
N TRP A 209 17.98 25.24 -11.14
CA TRP A 209 16.75 24.45 -11.26
C TRP A 209 16.71 23.55 -12.50
N ASP A 210 17.87 23.27 -13.11
CA ASP A 210 17.99 22.29 -14.19
C ASP A 210 17.42 20.93 -13.77
N HIS A 211 16.83 20.21 -14.73
CA HIS A 211 16.10 18.98 -14.47
C HIS A 211 17.05 17.83 -14.10
N ALA A 212 16.95 17.35 -12.86
CA ALA A 212 17.72 16.21 -12.37
C ALA A 212 16.97 14.89 -12.57
N ILE A 213 17.68 13.84 -13.00
CA ILE A 213 17.15 12.49 -13.18
C ILE A 213 17.81 11.59 -12.12
N GLU A 214 17.21 11.59 -10.93
CA GLU A 214 17.68 10.81 -9.79
C GLU A 214 17.11 9.40 -9.85
N LEU A 215 17.98 8.38 -9.93
CA LEU A 215 17.57 6.98 -9.98
C LEU A 215 17.46 6.39 -8.58
N ILE A 216 16.56 5.42 -8.40
CA ILE A 216 16.36 4.69 -7.14
C ILE A 216 17.65 3.93 -6.76
N PRO A 217 18.00 3.80 -5.45
CA PRO A 217 19.13 2.98 -5.02
C PRO A 217 19.01 1.55 -5.56
N ASN A 218 20.05 1.05 -6.25
CA ASN A 218 20.10 -0.24 -6.98
C ASN A 218 19.34 -0.31 -8.32
N ALA A 219 19.01 0.83 -8.95
CA ALA A 219 18.50 0.84 -10.33
C ALA A 219 19.51 0.24 -11.32
N LYS A 220 19.00 -0.35 -12.41
CA LYS A 220 19.85 -0.89 -13.49
C LYS A 220 20.67 0.25 -14.11
N SER A 221 21.96 0.02 -14.31
CA SER A 221 22.90 0.97 -14.92
C SER A 221 22.80 1.04 -16.45
N THR A 222 21.95 0.21 -17.06
CA THR A 222 21.72 0.14 -18.51
C THR A 222 20.24 0.00 -18.81
N LEU A 223 19.80 0.58 -19.93
CA LEU A 223 18.43 0.48 -20.41
C LEU A 223 18.48 0.34 -21.93
N ASP A 224 18.02 -0.80 -22.43
CA ASP A 224 17.99 -1.08 -23.87
C ASP A 224 16.58 -1.04 -24.43
N CYS A 225 16.44 -0.66 -25.70
CA CYS A 225 15.17 -0.54 -26.39
C CYS A 225 15.20 -1.05 -27.84
N LYS A 226 14.07 -1.59 -28.29
CA LYS A 226 13.80 -1.90 -29.70
C LYS A 226 13.64 -0.57 -30.46
N VAL A 227 14.14 -0.50 -31.70
CA VAL A 227 13.89 0.63 -32.61
C VAL A 227 12.59 0.36 -33.37
N TYR A 228 11.64 1.28 -33.33
CA TYR A 228 10.40 1.13 -34.08
C TYR A 228 10.60 1.42 -35.57
N PRO A 229 10.04 0.61 -36.47
CA PRO A 229 10.03 0.93 -37.90
C PRO A 229 9.15 2.16 -38.14
N LEU A 230 9.66 3.10 -38.94
CA LEU A 230 8.96 4.35 -39.28
C LEU A 230 8.50 4.32 -40.74
N ASN A 231 7.33 4.88 -41.01
CA ASN A 231 6.84 5.05 -42.38
C ASN A 231 7.57 6.23 -43.07
N ARG A 232 7.50 6.34 -44.41
CA ARG A 232 8.25 7.35 -45.18
C ARG A 232 8.00 8.79 -44.70
N ASN A 233 6.74 9.15 -44.44
CA ASN A 233 6.39 10.48 -43.91
C ASN A 233 6.95 10.71 -42.50
N GLU A 234 6.93 9.67 -41.65
CA GLU A 234 7.51 9.72 -40.31
C GLU A 234 9.04 9.82 -40.37
N GLN A 235 9.67 9.19 -41.35
CA GLN A 235 11.11 9.30 -41.57
C GLN A 235 11.52 10.71 -41.98
N GLU A 236 10.79 11.34 -42.91
CA GLU A 236 11.03 12.73 -43.31
C GLU A 236 10.86 13.69 -42.11
N GLN A 237 9.86 13.44 -41.25
CA GLN A 237 9.68 14.22 -40.01
C GLN A 237 10.76 13.93 -38.97
N LEU A 238 11.27 12.69 -38.88
CA LEU A 238 12.37 12.34 -38.00
C LEU A 238 13.66 13.04 -38.42
N ASP A 239 14.01 12.96 -39.70
CA ASP A 239 15.22 13.57 -40.23
C ASP A 239 15.17 15.09 -39.99
N LYS A 240 14.03 15.73 -40.29
CA LYS A 240 13.81 17.15 -39.97
C LYS A 240 13.92 17.45 -38.47
N PHE A 241 13.36 16.60 -37.60
CA PHE A 241 13.45 16.78 -36.16
C PHE A 241 14.91 16.66 -35.67
N LEU A 242 15.67 15.70 -36.19
CA LEU A 242 17.08 15.52 -35.83
C LEU A 242 17.92 16.71 -36.30
N ASP A 243 17.76 17.13 -37.56
CA ASP A 243 18.51 18.26 -38.12
C ASP A 243 18.25 19.56 -37.33
N GLU A 244 16.98 19.90 -37.08
CA GLU A 244 16.60 21.10 -36.32
C GLU A 244 17.16 21.09 -34.88
N ASN A 245 17.16 19.92 -34.21
CA ASN A 245 17.62 19.82 -32.82
C ASN A 245 19.15 19.68 -32.70
N LEU A 246 19.82 19.11 -33.70
CA LEU A 246 21.28 19.07 -33.78
C LEU A 246 21.85 20.47 -34.07
N GLU A 247 21.25 21.20 -35.02
CA GLU A 247 21.66 22.57 -35.35
C GLU A 247 21.46 23.53 -34.17
N SER A 248 20.36 23.37 -33.42
CA SER A 248 20.11 24.16 -32.20
C SER A 248 20.86 23.67 -30.95
N GLY A 249 21.60 22.55 -31.03
CA GLY A 249 22.34 21.97 -29.90
C GLY A 249 21.46 21.40 -28.78
N ARG A 250 20.17 21.16 -29.05
CA ARG A 250 19.20 20.59 -28.10
C ARG A 250 19.35 19.08 -27.94
N ILE A 251 19.96 18.43 -28.93
CA ILE A 251 20.38 17.03 -28.88
C ILE A 251 21.83 16.90 -29.32
N THR A 252 22.50 15.88 -28.82
CA THR A 252 23.87 15.51 -29.19
C THR A 252 23.94 14.01 -29.48
N GLU A 253 24.85 13.59 -30.35
CA GLU A 253 25.11 12.16 -30.56
C GLU A 253 25.71 11.54 -29.30
N SER A 254 25.19 10.37 -28.89
CA SER A 254 25.55 9.76 -27.62
C SER A 254 26.03 8.31 -27.78
N LYS A 255 26.82 7.86 -26.80
CA LYS A 255 27.20 6.46 -26.60
C LYS A 255 26.67 5.92 -25.27
N SER A 256 25.58 6.51 -24.78
CA SER A 256 24.99 6.18 -23.48
C SER A 256 24.57 4.71 -23.38
N PRO A 257 24.72 4.09 -22.20
CA PRO A 257 24.15 2.79 -21.90
C PRO A 257 22.61 2.81 -21.71
N PHE A 258 21.99 3.99 -21.72
CA PHE A 258 20.54 4.18 -21.68
C PHE A 258 20.00 4.47 -23.08
N ALA A 259 18.86 3.88 -23.42
CA ALA A 259 18.19 4.09 -24.69
C ALA A 259 16.68 3.93 -24.51
N SER A 260 15.93 5.00 -24.75
CA SER A 260 14.46 5.00 -24.82
C SER A 260 14.00 4.99 -26.27
N PRO A 261 12.94 4.28 -26.64
CA PRO A 261 12.51 4.21 -28.03
C PRO A 261 11.77 5.49 -28.46
N PHE A 262 11.82 5.78 -29.75
CA PHE A 262 11.24 6.98 -30.35
C PHE A 262 10.16 6.60 -31.36
N PHE A 263 9.01 7.28 -31.33
CA PHE A 263 7.91 7.09 -32.28
C PHE A 263 7.12 8.38 -32.48
N PHE A 264 6.20 8.39 -33.45
CA PHE A 264 5.32 9.53 -33.70
C PHE A 264 3.89 9.27 -33.27
N VAL A 265 3.24 10.33 -32.79
CA VAL A 265 1.79 10.36 -32.55
C VAL A 265 1.17 11.44 -33.43
N LYS A 266 0.13 11.08 -34.18
CA LYS A 266 -0.64 12.04 -34.97
C LYS A 266 -1.34 13.03 -34.04
N LYS A 267 -1.09 14.33 -34.23
CA LYS A 267 -1.89 15.40 -33.63
C LYS A 267 -3.21 15.53 -34.38
N LYS A 268 -4.17 16.18 -33.73
CA LYS A 268 -5.51 16.46 -34.27
C LYS A 268 -5.50 17.36 -35.51
N ASP A 269 -4.42 18.12 -35.73
CA ASP A 269 -4.18 18.95 -36.92
C ASP A 269 -3.54 18.16 -38.09
N GLY A 270 -3.39 16.84 -37.95
CA GLY A 270 -2.73 15.97 -38.92
C GLY A 270 -1.19 15.99 -38.85
N SER A 271 -0.59 16.89 -38.07
CA SER A 271 0.88 16.95 -37.91
C SER A 271 1.38 15.83 -36.99
N LEU A 272 2.57 15.31 -37.25
CA LEU A 272 3.19 14.29 -36.41
C LEU A 272 3.89 14.94 -35.20
N ARG A 273 3.72 14.35 -34.02
CA ARG A 273 4.44 14.75 -32.80
C ARG A 273 5.49 13.69 -32.48
N PRO A 274 6.78 14.06 -32.35
CA PRO A 274 7.80 13.15 -31.87
C PRO A 274 7.57 12.81 -30.40
N VAL A 275 7.66 11.54 -30.03
CA VAL A 275 7.48 11.03 -28.67
C VAL A 275 8.63 10.10 -28.32
N GLN A 276 9.29 10.38 -27.21
CA GLN A 276 10.27 9.48 -26.58
C GLN A 276 9.56 8.72 -25.46
N ASP A 277 9.68 7.39 -25.45
CA ASP A 277 9.04 6.55 -24.44
C ASP A 277 9.91 6.37 -23.19
N TYR A 278 9.77 7.29 -22.24
CA TYR A 278 10.50 7.22 -20.97
C TYR A 278 9.84 6.33 -19.91
N ARG A 279 8.82 5.51 -20.21
CA ARG A 279 8.10 4.70 -19.18
C ARG A 279 9.04 3.85 -18.31
N LYS A 280 9.98 3.13 -18.94
CA LYS A 280 10.98 2.31 -18.21
C LYS A 280 11.93 3.15 -17.37
N LEU A 281 12.35 4.32 -17.87
CA LEU A 281 13.20 5.26 -17.14
C LEU A 281 12.44 5.87 -15.95
N ASN A 282 11.18 6.20 -16.15
CA ASN A 282 10.27 6.79 -15.18
C ASN A 282 10.02 5.86 -13.98
N GLU A 283 9.95 4.55 -14.19
CA GLU A 283 9.84 3.54 -13.11
C GLU A 283 11.09 3.51 -12.22
N MET A 284 12.26 3.76 -12.80
CA MET A 284 13.55 3.76 -12.09
C MET A 284 13.90 5.11 -11.47
N THR A 285 13.13 6.16 -11.76
CA THR A 285 13.37 7.52 -11.29
C THR A 285 12.65 7.80 -9.97
N ILE A 286 13.32 8.45 -9.03
CA ILE A 286 12.74 8.88 -7.76
C ILE A 286 11.66 9.93 -8.04
N LYS A 287 10.41 9.65 -7.64
CA LYS A 287 9.28 10.56 -7.86
C LYS A 287 9.35 11.73 -6.88
N ASN A 288 9.40 12.95 -7.41
CA ASN A 288 9.35 14.18 -6.64
C ASN A 288 7.92 14.38 -6.11
N ARG A 289 7.76 14.31 -4.80
CA ARG A 289 6.48 14.57 -4.10
C ARG A 289 6.38 16.05 -3.67
N TYR A 290 6.75 16.97 -4.56
CA TYR A 290 6.61 18.39 -4.28
C TYR A 290 5.14 18.74 -4.06
N PRO A 291 4.78 19.48 -2.99
CA PRO A 291 3.40 19.86 -2.74
C PRO A 291 2.93 20.84 -3.82
N LEU A 292 2.06 20.35 -4.71
CA LEU A 292 1.34 21.23 -5.62
C LEU A 292 0.14 21.84 -4.89
N PRO A 293 -0.09 23.16 -4.98
CA PRO A 293 -1.26 23.78 -4.38
C PRO A 293 -2.53 23.19 -4.99
N LEU A 294 -3.55 23.01 -4.15
CA LEU A 294 -4.84 22.51 -4.61
C LEU A 294 -5.47 23.52 -5.58
N ILE A 295 -6.13 23.04 -6.63
CA ILE A 295 -6.79 23.90 -7.63
C ILE A 295 -7.80 24.85 -6.96
N SER A 296 -8.49 24.40 -5.91
CA SER A 296 -9.37 25.24 -5.09
C SER A 296 -8.65 26.44 -4.47
N GLU A 297 -7.49 26.21 -3.86
CA GLU A 297 -6.70 27.28 -3.24
C GLU A 297 -6.21 28.31 -4.26
N LEU A 298 -5.87 27.87 -5.48
CA LEU A 298 -5.48 28.77 -6.57
C LEU A 298 -6.66 29.63 -7.03
N ILE A 299 -7.87 29.06 -7.09
CA ILE A 299 -9.09 29.77 -7.46
C ILE A 299 -9.47 30.78 -6.37
N ASP A 300 -9.31 30.44 -5.09
CA ASP A 300 -9.63 31.34 -3.98
C ASP A 300 -8.78 32.61 -3.99
N LYS A 301 -7.54 32.54 -4.49
CA LYS A 301 -6.68 33.71 -4.66
C LYS A 301 -7.23 34.75 -5.65
N LEU A 302 -8.18 34.36 -6.50
CA LEU A 302 -8.81 35.24 -7.49
C LEU A 302 -9.92 36.11 -6.87
N GLN A 303 -10.04 36.13 -5.54
CA GLN A 303 -11.02 36.90 -4.81
C GLN A 303 -11.02 38.38 -5.21
N GLY A 304 -12.16 38.83 -5.74
CA GLY A 304 -12.38 40.22 -6.14
C GLY A 304 -11.60 40.65 -7.39
N ALA A 305 -11.04 39.72 -8.16
CA ALA A 305 -10.45 40.04 -9.46
C ALA A 305 -11.52 40.22 -10.54
N LYS A 306 -11.28 41.16 -11.46
CA LYS A 306 -12.19 41.51 -12.55
C LYS A 306 -11.56 41.33 -13.93
N TYR A 307 -10.29 41.70 -14.06
CA TYR A 307 -9.54 41.58 -15.32
C TYR A 307 -8.56 40.42 -15.23
N PHE A 308 -8.53 39.60 -16.28
CA PHE A 308 -7.68 38.42 -16.38
C PHE A 308 -6.81 38.51 -17.64
N THR A 309 -5.55 38.10 -17.52
CA THR A 309 -4.63 37.89 -18.65
C THR A 309 -3.97 36.53 -18.48
N LYS A 310 -4.09 35.67 -19.49
CA LYS A 310 -3.52 34.32 -19.53
C LYS A 310 -2.39 34.29 -20.55
N LEU A 311 -1.20 33.87 -20.13
CA LEU A 311 -0.03 33.76 -21.00
C LEU A 311 0.41 32.30 -21.12
N ASP A 312 0.57 31.84 -22.37
CA ASP A 312 1.03 30.48 -22.71
C ASP A 312 2.48 30.54 -23.21
N VAL A 313 3.40 29.93 -22.45
CA VAL A 313 4.82 29.87 -22.80
C VAL A 313 5.05 28.84 -23.90
N ARG A 314 5.78 29.25 -24.92
CA ARG A 314 6.11 28.39 -26.07
C ARG A 314 7.12 27.32 -25.64
N TRP A 315 6.75 26.07 -25.89
CA TRP A 315 7.60 24.88 -25.66
C TRP A 315 8.26 24.88 -24.28
N GLY A 316 7.46 25.16 -23.24
CA GLY A 316 7.95 25.41 -21.88
C GLY A 316 8.99 24.41 -21.36
N TYR A 317 8.80 23.11 -21.61
CA TYR A 317 9.75 22.08 -21.16
C TYR A 317 11.15 22.23 -21.79
N ASN A 318 11.22 22.60 -23.07
CA ASN A 318 12.49 22.75 -23.80
C ASN A 318 13.30 23.97 -23.33
N ASN A 319 12.71 24.87 -22.52
CA ASN A 319 13.42 26.02 -21.94
C ASN A 319 14.24 25.64 -20.70
N VAL A 320 14.08 24.41 -20.19
CA VAL A 320 14.83 23.89 -19.04
C VAL A 320 15.91 22.93 -19.52
N ARG A 321 17.15 23.09 -19.06
CA ARG A 321 18.21 22.13 -19.34
C ARG A 321 18.12 20.91 -18.45
N ILE A 322 18.62 19.79 -18.95
CA ILE A 322 18.92 18.63 -18.10
C ILE A 322 20.20 18.93 -17.31
N LYS A 323 20.20 18.53 -16.04
CA LYS A 323 21.34 18.71 -15.14
C LYS A 323 22.59 18.07 -15.75
N GLU A 324 23.71 18.77 -15.64
CA GLU A 324 25.00 18.30 -16.15
C GLU A 324 25.33 16.91 -15.60
N GLY A 325 25.63 15.97 -16.51
CA GLY A 325 25.93 14.59 -16.16
C GLY A 325 24.71 13.67 -16.08
N ASP A 326 23.47 14.19 -16.09
CA ASP A 326 22.24 13.39 -16.19
C ASP A 326 21.74 13.25 -17.64
N GLU A 327 22.29 14.01 -18.59
CA GLU A 327 21.88 14.05 -20.01
C GLU A 327 21.88 12.64 -20.65
N HIS A 328 22.91 11.84 -20.37
CA HIS A 328 23.03 10.47 -20.88
C HIS A 328 21.87 9.54 -20.48
N LYS A 329 21.21 9.78 -19.33
CA LYS A 329 20.11 8.94 -18.83
C LYS A 329 18.85 9.08 -19.67
N ALA A 330 18.65 10.26 -20.28
CA ALA A 330 17.52 10.56 -21.13
C ALA A 330 17.78 10.25 -22.61
N ALA A 331 18.83 9.50 -22.94
CA ALA A 331 19.14 9.15 -24.31
C ALA A 331 18.04 8.31 -24.97
N PHE A 332 17.78 8.59 -26.24
CA PHE A 332 16.77 7.92 -27.06
C PHE A 332 17.37 7.39 -28.36
N ARG A 333 16.85 6.25 -28.82
CA ARG A 333 17.36 5.53 -29.99
C ARG A 333 16.38 5.63 -31.15
N THR A 334 16.92 5.92 -32.32
CA THR A 334 16.21 5.95 -33.60
C THR A 334 16.91 5.03 -34.61
N ASN A 335 16.38 4.91 -35.81
CA ASN A 335 17.04 4.19 -36.90
C ASN A 335 18.28 4.92 -37.46
N ARG A 336 18.47 6.19 -37.09
CA ARG A 336 19.64 7.01 -37.49
C ARG A 336 20.79 6.94 -36.48
N GLY A 337 20.52 6.56 -35.23
CA GLY A 337 21.54 6.51 -34.19
C GLY A 337 20.97 6.65 -32.78
N LEU A 338 21.88 6.91 -31.83
CA LEU A 338 21.56 7.19 -30.44
C LEU A 338 21.86 8.66 -30.15
N PHE A 339 20.88 9.36 -29.57
CA PHE A 339 20.96 10.78 -29.27
C PHE A 339 20.63 11.03 -27.80
N GLU A 340 21.33 11.95 -27.16
CA GLU A 340 21.02 12.42 -25.82
C GLU A 340 20.48 13.86 -25.86
N PRO A 341 19.44 14.16 -25.08
CA PRO A 341 18.88 15.50 -25.01
C PRO A 341 19.65 16.37 -24.01
N THR A 342 19.92 17.62 -24.38
CA THR A 342 20.49 18.64 -23.49
C THR A 342 19.41 19.46 -22.79
N VAL A 343 18.19 19.44 -23.34
CA VAL A 343 16.99 20.10 -22.80
C VAL A 343 15.95 19.09 -22.36
N MET A 344 15.07 19.49 -21.45
CA MET A 344 14.02 18.63 -20.92
C MET A 344 12.92 18.39 -21.97
N PHE A 345 12.90 17.19 -22.55
CA PHE A 345 11.81 16.77 -23.43
C PHE A 345 10.58 16.26 -22.67
N PHE A 346 9.47 16.13 -23.39
CA PHE A 346 8.22 15.64 -22.84
C PHE A 346 8.30 14.15 -22.48
N GLY A 347 7.65 13.77 -21.37
CA GLY A 347 7.49 12.37 -20.97
C GLY A 347 8.39 11.91 -19.81
N LEU A 348 9.38 12.70 -19.41
CA LEU A 348 10.21 12.43 -18.23
C LEU A 348 9.41 12.63 -16.92
N THR A 349 9.68 11.79 -15.92
CA THR A 349 9.11 11.92 -14.58
C THR A 349 9.66 13.16 -13.90
N ASN A 350 8.83 13.84 -13.10
CA ASN A 350 9.16 15.12 -12.45
C ASN A 350 9.32 16.32 -13.40
N SER A 351 9.16 16.17 -14.72
CA SER A 351 9.17 17.33 -15.62
C SER A 351 8.12 18.38 -15.29
N PRO A 352 6.86 18.03 -14.97
CA PRO A 352 5.88 19.02 -14.52
C PRO A 352 6.28 19.70 -13.21
N ALA A 353 6.90 18.97 -12.28
CA ALA A 353 7.35 19.53 -11.00
C ALA A 353 8.55 20.49 -11.17
N THR A 354 9.50 20.13 -12.04
CA THR A 354 10.66 20.96 -12.38
C THR A 354 10.21 22.21 -13.12
N PHE A 355 9.29 22.04 -14.08
CA PHE A 355 8.69 23.15 -14.79
C PHE A 355 7.92 24.05 -13.83
N GLN A 356 7.06 23.52 -12.95
CA GLN A 356 6.36 24.26 -11.90
C GLN A 356 7.31 25.06 -11.00
N TRP A 357 8.47 24.50 -10.67
CA TRP A 357 9.48 25.18 -9.86
C TRP A 357 10.13 26.35 -10.62
N MET A 358 10.29 26.20 -11.94
CA MET A 358 10.69 27.30 -12.82
C MET A 358 9.55 28.33 -13.01
N MET A 359 8.35 27.89 -13.39
CA MET A 359 7.18 28.70 -13.74
C MET A 359 5.91 27.85 -14.01
N ASN A 360 4.72 28.40 -13.70
CA ASN A 360 3.42 27.82 -14.07
C ASN A 360 2.70 28.64 -15.14
N ASP A 361 1.60 28.11 -15.69
CA ASP A 361 0.63 28.88 -16.49
C ASP A 361 0.35 30.23 -15.81
N ILE A 362 0.76 31.31 -16.48
CA ILE A 362 0.71 32.64 -15.88
C ILE A 362 -0.69 33.19 -16.07
N LEU A 363 -1.46 33.16 -14.99
CA LEU A 363 -2.69 33.92 -14.88
C LEU A 363 -2.41 35.19 -14.07
N ILE A 364 -2.55 36.34 -14.72
CA ILE A 364 -2.48 37.65 -14.08
C ILE A 364 -3.91 38.11 -13.86
N PHE A 365 -4.22 38.57 -12.65
CA PHE A 365 -5.56 38.98 -12.29
C PHE A 365 -5.52 40.21 -11.39
N THR A 366 -6.38 41.19 -11.64
CA THR A 366 -6.45 42.45 -10.87
C THR A 366 -7.86 43.02 -10.83
N LYS A 367 -8.06 44.05 -10.00
CA LYS A 367 -9.32 44.82 -9.89
C LYS A 367 -9.41 45.94 -10.93
N ASP A 368 -8.31 46.69 -11.06
CA ASP A 368 -8.25 47.91 -11.86
C ASP A 368 -7.45 47.70 -13.15
N LEU A 369 -7.98 48.20 -14.27
CA LEU A 369 -7.38 48.00 -15.59
C LEU A 369 -5.98 48.64 -15.72
N ASP A 370 -5.78 49.82 -15.14
CA ASP A 370 -4.49 50.53 -15.20
C ASP A 370 -3.40 49.87 -14.36
N GLU A 371 -3.77 49.24 -13.25
CA GLU A 371 -2.87 48.39 -12.48
C GLU A 371 -2.55 47.11 -13.25
N HIS A 372 -3.57 46.48 -13.84
CA HIS A 372 -3.43 45.29 -14.68
C HIS A 372 -2.37 45.48 -15.75
N ARG A 373 -2.48 46.57 -16.53
CA ARG A 373 -1.53 46.91 -17.60
C ARG A 373 -0.11 47.06 -17.10
N ARG A 374 0.08 47.69 -15.94
CA ARG A 374 1.41 47.85 -15.32
C ARG A 374 1.99 46.51 -14.90
N ILE A 375 1.20 45.64 -14.28
CA ILE A 375 1.64 44.31 -13.86
C ILE A 375 1.96 43.42 -15.07
N VAL A 376 1.09 43.39 -16.08
CA VAL A 376 1.31 42.61 -17.31
C VAL A 376 2.60 43.05 -17.99
N ARG A 377 2.87 44.36 -18.10
CA ARG A 377 4.16 44.86 -18.64
C ARG A 377 5.37 44.39 -17.84
N ARG A 378 5.29 44.42 -16.50
CA ARG A 378 6.37 43.95 -15.62
C ARG A 378 6.61 42.46 -15.80
N VAL A 379 5.55 41.66 -15.93
CA VAL A 379 5.66 40.22 -16.19
C VAL A 379 6.27 39.97 -17.56
N LEU A 380 5.81 40.64 -18.62
CA LEU A 380 6.40 40.53 -19.96
C LEU A 380 7.88 40.93 -19.97
N GLN A 381 8.25 41.98 -19.23
CA GLN A 381 9.65 42.36 -19.07
C GLN A 381 10.48 41.28 -18.38
N LYS A 382 9.95 40.64 -17.33
CA LYS A 382 10.61 39.51 -16.66
C LYS A 382 10.74 38.29 -17.57
N LEU A 383 9.75 38.02 -18.42
CA LEU A 383 9.84 36.97 -19.43
C LEU A 383 10.93 37.28 -20.46
N ARG A 384 11.05 38.54 -20.89
CA ARG A 384 12.12 39.01 -21.79
C ARG A 384 13.50 38.85 -21.16
N GLU A 385 13.68 39.26 -19.89
CA GLU A 385 14.93 39.11 -19.14
C GLU A 385 15.37 37.65 -19.03
N ASN A 386 14.42 36.72 -18.89
CA ASN A 386 14.68 35.28 -18.78
C ASN A 386 14.61 34.54 -20.12
N LYS A 387 14.51 35.26 -21.26
CA LYS A 387 14.38 34.69 -22.62
C LYS A 387 13.24 33.65 -22.76
N LEU A 388 12.11 33.89 -22.11
CA LEU A 388 10.92 33.03 -22.19
C LEU A 388 9.92 33.58 -23.22
N PHE A 389 9.71 32.83 -24.30
CA PHE A 389 8.88 33.24 -25.43
C PHE A 389 7.42 32.77 -25.28
N LEU A 390 6.48 33.56 -25.80
CA LEU A 390 5.04 33.32 -25.66
C LEU A 390 4.41 32.91 -26.99
N LYS A 391 3.38 32.07 -26.93
CA LYS A 391 2.57 31.72 -28.09
C LYS A 391 1.34 32.64 -28.16
N ALA A 392 1.43 33.70 -28.97
CA ALA A 392 0.36 34.70 -29.12
C ALA A 392 -1.03 34.08 -29.39
N LYS A 393 -1.11 33.03 -30.22
CA LYS A 393 -2.37 32.33 -30.55
C LYS A 393 -3.12 31.72 -29.35
N LYS A 394 -2.43 31.50 -28.23
CA LYS A 394 -2.98 30.88 -27.01
C LYS A 394 -3.02 31.84 -25.82
N CYS A 395 -2.56 33.07 -25.99
CA CYS A 395 -2.59 34.08 -24.94
C CYS A 395 -3.90 34.86 -25.02
N GLU A 396 -4.44 35.24 -23.87
CA GLU A 396 -5.63 36.07 -23.72
C GLU A 396 -5.25 37.30 -22.88
N PHE A 397 -5.60 38.50 -23.32
CA PHE A 397 -5.23 39.75 -22.66
C PHE A 397 -6.47 40.54 -22.25
N GLU A 398 -6.49 41.04 -21.01
CA GLU A 398 -7.50 42.00 -20.51
C GLU A 398 -8.96 41.49 -20.64
N VAL A 399 -9.18 40.19 -20.47
CA VAL A 399 -10.51 39.56 -20.59
C VAL A 399 -11.24 39.56 -19.24
N LEU A 400 -12.58 39.61 -19.28
CA LEU A 400 -13.44 39.53 -18.09
C LEU A 400 -13.76 38.08 -17.69
N GLU A 401 -13.61 37.15 -18.63
CA GLU A 401 -13.74 35.71 -18.41
C GLU A 401 -12.62 34.96 -19.12
N THR A 402 -12.09 33.91 -18.49
CA THR A 402 -11.04 33.06 -19.09
C THR A 402 -11.13 31.63 -18.58
N GLU A 403 -10.67 30.67 -19.39
CA GLU A 403 -10.49 29.28 -18.96
C GLU A 403 -9.17 29.16 -18.18
N TYR A 404 -9.26 28.75 -16.91
CA TYR A 404 -8.09 28.47 -16.09
C TYR A 404 -8.25 27.14 -15.35
N LEU A 405 -7.26 26.26 -15.48
CA LEU A 405 -7.24 24.92 -14.85
C LEU A 405 -8.52 24.11 -15.08
N GLY A 406 -9.18 24.29 -16.23
CA GLY A 406 -10.37 23.55 -16.64
C GLY A 406 -11.70 23.99 -16.03
N VAL A 407 -11.73 25.18 -15.41
CA VAL A 407 -12.95 25.91 -15.07
C VAL A 407 -12.94 27.27 -15.77
N ILE A 408 -14.11 27.84 -16.02
CA ILE A 408 -14.20 29.24 -16.46
C ILE A 408 -14.33 30.12 -15.23
N ILE A 409 -13.51 31.16 -15.20
CA ILE A 409 -13.44 32.11 -14.12
C ILE A 409 -13.93 33.47 -14.62
N SER A 410 -14.78 34.10 -13.83
CA SER A 410 -15.27 35.47 -14.03
C SER A 410 -15.32 36.21 -12.68
N GLU A 411 -15.75 37.48 -12.69
CA GLU A 411 -15.78 38.33 -11.49
C GLU A 411 -16.56 37.68 -10.33
N GLY A 412 -15.83 37.18 -9.33
CA GLY A 412 -16.38 36.53 -8.14
C GLY A 412 -17.11 35.20 -8.40
N GLN A 413 -16.99 34.62 -9.60
CA GLN A 413 -17.76 33.44 -10.01
C GLN A 413 -16.88 32.41 -10.72
N VAL A 414 -17.24 31.14 -10.53
CA VAL A 414 -16.60 29.99 -11.17
C VAL A 414 -17.68 29.10 -11.75
N ARG A 415 -17.53 28.75 -13.02
CA ARG A 415 -18.42 27.83 -13.73
C ARG A 415 -17.65 26.71 -14.40
N MET A 416 -18.37 25.65 -14.74
CA MET A 416 -17.83 24.55 -15.52
C MET A 416 -17.56 25.01 -16.96
N ASP A 417 -16.55 24.41 -17.61
CA ASP A 417 -16.23 24.73 -19.00
C ASP A 417 -17.29 24.11 -19.93
N PRO A 418 -18.10 24.92 -20.66
CA PRO A 418 -19.18 24.44 -21.51
C PRO A 418 -18.67 23.56 -22.66
N VAL A 419 -17.43 23.73 -23.08
CA VAL A 419 -16.84 22.91 -24.15
C VAL A 419 -16.56 21.51 -23.66
N LYS A 420 -16.11 21.38 -22.40
CA LYS A 420 -15.94 20.09 -21.75
C LYS A 420 -17.29 19.46 -21.40
N LEU A 421 -18.29 20.26 -21.03
CA LEU A 421 -19.66 19.79 -20.81
C LEU A 421 -20.31 19.25 -22.09
N ALA A 422 -20.08 19.88 -23.25
CA ALA A 422 -20.55 19.35 -24.54
C ALA A 422 -20.01 17.94 -24.80
N GLY A 423 -18.73 17.70 -24.47
CA GLY A 423 -18.14 16.37 -24.56
C GLY A 423 -18.70 15.34 -23.58
N ILE A 424 -19.23 15.79 -22.43
CA ILE A 424 -19.98 14.91 -21.53
C ILE A 424 -21.33 14.57 -22.13
N ALA A 425 -22.05 15.54 -22.72
CA ALA A 425 -23.37 15.31 -23.31
C ALA A 425 -23.32 14.22 -24.39
N GLU A 426 -22.27 14.23 -25.22
CA GLU A 426 -22.03 13.27 -26.29
C GLU A 426 -21.34 11.97 -25.82
N TRP A 427 -20.98 11.86 -24.53
CA TRP A 427 -20.21 10.73 -24.04
C TRP A 427 -20.96 9.39 -24.23
N PRO A 428 -20.36 8.38 -24.88
CA PRO A 428 -21.02 7.10 -25.12
C PRO A 428 -21.22 6.33 -23.82
N THR A 429 -22.28 5.53 -23.75
CA THR A 429 -22.53 4.69 -22.57
C THR A 429 -21.36 3.72 -22.36
N PRO A 430 -20.72 3.71 -21.18
CA PRO A 430 -19.58 2.83 -20.90
C PRO A 430 -19.98 1.35 -21.06
N THR A 431 -19.17 0.59 -21.79
CA THR A 431 -19.33 -0.86 -21.98
C THR A 431 -18.33 -1.67 -21.17
N LYS A 432 -17.25 -1.02 -20.68
CA LYS A 432 -16.17 -1.64 -19.91
C LYS A 432 -15.88 -0.89 -18.63
N LYS A 433 -15.38 -1.61 -17.62
CA LYS A 433 -14.95 -1.06 -16.32
C LYS A 433 -13.96 0.11 -16.46
N LYS A 434 -12.98 0.02 -17.36
CA LYS A 434 -11.99 1.10 -17.59
C LYS A 434 -12.64 2.37 -18.15
N GLU A 435 -13.65 2.24 -19.02
CA GLU A 435 -14.38 3.38 -19.58
C GLU A 435 -15.22 4.08 -18.50
N LEU A 436 -15.86 3.30 -17.63
CA LEU A 436 -16.63 3.83 -16.50
C LEU A 436 -15.74 4.49 -15.45
N GLN A 437 -14.58 3.89 -15.14
CA GLN A 437 -13.60 4.50 -14.25
C GLN A 437 -13.06 5.82 -14.80
N SER A 438 -12.82 5.91 -16.11
CA SER A 438 -12.41 7.18 -16.74
C SER A 438 -13.52 8.24 -16.62
N PHE A 439 -14.76 7.87 -16.92
CA PHE A 439 -15.92 8.75 -16.79
C PHE A 439 -16.12 9.23 -15.35
N LEU A 440 -16.04 8.33 -14.36
CA LEU A 440 -16.15 8.69 -12.94
C LEU A 440 -14.96 9.53 -12.47
N GLY A 441 -13.75 9.27 -12.97
CA GLY A 441 -12.58 10.11 -12.70
C GLY A 441 -12.76 11.54 -13.19
N PHE A 442 -13.28 11.70 -14.41
CA PHE A 442 -13.58 13.01 -14.99
C PHE A 442 -14.70 13.73 -14.23
N THR A 443 -15.82 13.06 -13.97
CA THR A 443 -16.95 13.67 -13.26
C THR A 443 -16.63 13.99 -11.80
N ASN A 444 -15.70 13.26 -11.17
CA ASN A 444 -15.19 13.55 -9.84
C ASN A 444 -14.41 14.87 -9.78
N PHE A 445 -13.76 15.32 -10.87
CA PHE A 445 -13.13 16.64 -10.92
C PHE A 445 -14.14 17.77 -10.72
N TYR A 446 -15.34 17.62 -11.31
CA TYR A 446 -16.44 18.58 -11.17
C TYR A 446 -17.36 18.31 -9.98
N ARG A 447 -17.02 17.39 -9.06
CA ARG A 447 -17.88 17.00 -7.92
C ARG A 447 -18.39 18.18 -7.10
N LYS A 448 -17.60 19.27 -7.00
CA LYS A 448 -17.93 20.48 -6.24
C LYS A 448 -19.10 21.28 -6.83
N PHE A 449 -19.38 21.11 -8.12
CA PHE A 449 -20.49 21.73 -8.84
C PHE A 449 -21.75 20.84 -8.85
N ILE A 450 -21.61 19.55 -8.54
CA ILE A 450 -22.67 18.55 -8.68
C ILE A 450 -23.32 18.29 -7.34
N LYS A 451 -24.60 18.62 -7.27
CA LYS A 451 -25.44 18.30 -6.12
C LYS A 451 -25.58 16.77 -5.97
N ASN A 452 -25.23 16.21 -4.80
CA ASN A 452 -25.38 14.77 -4.47
C ASN A 452 -24.55 13.78 -5.29
N TYR A 453 -23.38 14.21 -5.77
CA TYR A 453 -22.51 13.37 -6.59
C TYR A 453 -22.38 11.92 -6.10
N SER A 454 -22.00 11.69 -4.83
CA SER A 454 -21.79 10.33 -4.28
C SER A 454 -23.03 9.44 -4.28
N LYS A 455 -24.23 10.02 -4.24
CA LYS A 455 -25.50 9.27 -4.30
C LYS A 455 -25.81 8.87 -5.75
N VAL A 456 -25.64 9.81 -6.69
CA VAL A 456 -25.90 9.59 -8.12
C VAL A 456 -24.94 8.53 -8.68
N VAL A 457 -23.66 8.64 -8.37
CA VAL A 457 -22.65 7.70 -8.87
C VAL A 457 -22.61 6.38 -8.12
N ARG A 458 -23.46 6.14 -7.10
CA ARG A 458 -23.40 4.91 -6.28
C ARG A 458 -23.56 3.65 -7.13
N ALA A 459 -24.60 3.60 -7.97
CA ALA A 459 -24.86 2.48 -8.86
C ALA A 459 -23.71 2.26 -9.87
N LEU A 460 -23.05 3.35 -10.29
CA LEU A 460 -21.89 3.31 -11.17
C LEU A 460 -20.61 2.86 -10.43
N THR A 461 -20.43 3.29 -9.18
CA THR A 461 -19.25 2.98 -8.37
C THR A 461 -19.26 1.51 -7.94
N GLN A 462 -20.43 0.91 -7.73
CA GLN A 462 -20.56 -0.53 -7.49
C GLN A 462 -19.94 -1.37 -8.63
N LEU A 463 -20.14 -0.95 -9.89
CA LEU A 463 -19.54 -1.60 -11.07
C LEU A 463 -18.02 -1.39 -11.20
N THR A 464 -17.43 -0.47 -10.42
CA THR A 464 -15.97 -0.28 -10.39
C THR A 464 -15.25 -1.18 -9.37
N GLY A 465 -15.99 -1.90 -8.53
CA GLY A 465 -15.46 -2.88 -7.57
C GLY A 465 -15.24 -4.27 -8.19
N ASN A 466 -15.32 -5.32 -7.36
CA ASN A 466 -15.22 -6.72 -7.78
C ASN A 466 -16.57 -7.33 -8.22
N ALA A 467 -17.58 -6.49 -8.44
CA ALA A 467 -18.90 -6.96 -8.88
C ALA A 467 -18.88 -7.32 -10.37
N GLU A 468 -19.70 -8.30 -10.76
CA GLU A 468 -19.94 -8.64 -12.16
C GLU A 468 -20.43 -7.43 -12.95
N TRP A 469 -19.93 -7.27 -14.18
CA TRP A 469 -20.28 -6.16 -15.04
C TRP A 469 -21.69 -6.32 -15.62
N THR A 470 -22.67 -5.72 -14.96
CA THR A 470 -24.07 -5.72 -15.41
C THR A 470 -24.59 -4.28 -15.56
N TRP A 471 -24.80 -3.85 -16.80
CA TRP A 471 -25.35 -2.52 -17.10
C TRP A 471 -26.88 -2.57 -17.16
N GLY A 472 -27.52 -2.35 -16.01
CA GLY A 472 -28.99 -2.36 -15.88
C GLY A 472 -29.64 -0.98 -16.02
N ALA A 473 -30.96 -0.95 -15.81
CA ALA A 473 -31.76 0.27 -15.84
C ALA A 473 -31.31 1.30 -14.77
N ALA A 474 -30.90 0.83 -13.59
CA ALA A 474 -30.44 1.69 -12.50
C ALA A 474 -29.13 2.42 -12.85
N GLN A 475 -28.18 1.73 -13.50
CA GLN A 475 -26.91 2.31 -13.94
C GLN A 475 -27.12 3.28 -15.09
N ASN A 476 -27.98 2.94 -16.05
CA ASN A 476 -28.32 3.84 -17.15
C ASN A 476 -29.02 5.11 -16.63
N GLN A 477 -29.94 4.98 -15.68
CA GLN A 477 -30.61 6.13 -15.05
C GLN A 477 -29.60 7.01 -14.30
N ALA A 478 -28.68 6.42 -13.53
CA ALA A 478 -27.62 7.15 -12.83
C ALA A 478 -26.70 7.90 -13.81
N PHE A 479 -26.31 7.25 -14.91
CA PHE A 479 -25.47 7.83 -15.96
C PHE A 479 -26.16 9.03 -16.63
N GLN A 480 -27.42 8.87 -17.06
CA GLN A 480 -28.18 9.95 -17.70
C GLN A 480 -28.50 11.09 -16.72
N GLN A 481 -28.79 10.77 -15.45
CA GLN A 481 -29.01 11.77 -14.41
C GLN A 481 -27.75 12.60 -14.18
N LEU A 482 -26.57 11.98 -14.16
CA LEU A 482 -25.31 12.70 -14.00
C LEU A 482 -25.03 13.61 -15.20
N LYS A 483 -25.26 13.14 -16.44
CA LYS A 483 -25.15 13.97 -17.65
C LYS A 483 -26.08 15.18 -17.59
N LYS A 484 -27.33 14.99 -17.15
CA LYS A 484 -28.31 16.07 -16.99
C LYS A 484 -27.85 17.10 -15.94
N GLN A 485 -27.36 16.66 -14.79
CA GLN A 485 -26.86 17.56 -13.75
C GLN A 485 -25.59 18.32 -14.16
N MET A 486 -24.73 17.72 -14.98
CA MET A 486 -23.58 18.41 -15.56
C MET A 486 -23.98 19.44 -16.62
N ALA A 487 -25.11 19.21 -17.30
CA ALA A 487 -25.68 20.17 -18.24
C ALA A 487 -26.40 21.35 -17.54
N GLU A 488 -26.74 21.22 -16.26
CA GLU A 488 -27.21 22.34 -15.45
C GLU A 488 -26.02 23.26 -15.13
N ASP A 489 -26.06 24.51 -15.63
CA ASP A 489 -24.99 25.49 -15.43
C ASP A 489 -25.00 26.00 -13.97
N VAL A 490 -24.33 25.25 -13.10
CA VAL A 490 -24.19 25.60 -11.68
C VAL A 490 -23.04 26.58 -11.50
N ILE A 491 -23.39 27.83 -11.19
CA ILE A 491 -22.44 28.90 -10.89
C ILE A 491 -22.10 28.86 -9.39
N LEU A 492 -20.82 28.67 -9.07
CA LEU A 492 -20.29 28.78 -7.71
C LEU A 492 -19.70 30.17 -7.48
N ALA A 493 -19.92 30.74 -6.29
CA ALA A 493 -19.31 32.00 -5.90
C ALA A 493 -17.93 31.78 -5.28
N ILE A 494 -16.97 32.65 -5.61
CA ILE A 494 -15.67 32.69 -4.94
C ILE A 494 -15.87 33.33 -3.56
N PRO A 495 -15.41 32.69 -2.46
CA PRO A 495 -15.64 33.20 -1.11
C PRO A 495 -14.94 34.55 -0.88
N ASN A 496 -15.58 35.45 -0.15
CA ASN A 496 -15.05 36.75 0.26
C ASN A 496 -14.66 36.77 1.75
N GLY A 497 -13.81 37.71 2.17
CA GLY A 497 -13.30 37.78 3.55
C GLY A 497 -14.25 38.42 4.58
N THR A 498 -15.40 38.93 4.14
CA THR A 498 -16.32 39.75 4.97
C THR A 498 -17.75 39.21 5.05
N GLY A 499 -18.07 38.14 4.32
CA GLY A 499 -19.41 37.57 4.25
C GLY A 499 -19.61 36.41 5.22
N ARG A 500 -20.83 36.31 5.77
CA ARG A 500 -21.22 35.22 6.67
C ARG A 500 -21.28 33.89 5.94
N PHE A 501 -20.74 32.85 6.57
CA PHE A 501 -20.83 31.48 6.06
C PHE A 501 -22.05 30.76 6.64
N ARG A 502 -22.70 29.97 5.78
CA ARG A 502 -23.77 29.05 6.14
C ARG A 502 -23.45 27.66 5.63
N VAL A 503 -23.52 26.69 6.52
CA VAL A 503 -23.41 25.25 6.22
C VAL A 503 -24.78 24.63 6.40
N GLU A 504 -25.38 24.15 5.31
CA GLU A 504 -26.60 23.32 5.37
C GLU A 504 -26.18 21.86 5.27
N ALA A 505 -26.31 21.10 6.36
CA ALA A 505 -25.93 19.69 6.41
C ALA A 505 -27.18 18.81 6.55
N ASP A 506 -27.18 17.67 5.86
CA ASP A 506 -28.26 16.70 5.89
C ASP A 506 -27.72 15.27 5.75
N ALA A 507 -28.39 14.32 6.41
CA ALA A 507 -28.04 12.92 6.41
C ALA A 507 -29.23 12.03 6.06
N SER A 508 -29.01 11.14 5.09
CA SER A 508 -29.92 10.02 4.81
C SER A 508 -29.40 8.73 5.44
N ASN A 509 -30.21 7.67 5.39
CA ASN A 509 -29.77 6.35 5.82
C ASN A 509 -28.58 5.79 5.02
N SER A 510 -28.32 6.31 3.81
CA SER A 510 -27.30 5.75 2.90
C SER A 510 -26.15 6.70 2.55
N ALA A 511 -26.36 8.01 2.66
CA ALA A 511 -25.40 9.04 2.27
C ALA A 511 -25.62 10.33 3.07
N ILE A 512 -24.55 11.12 3.20
CA ILE A 512 -24.55 12.45 3.80
C ILE A 512 -24.22 13.50 2.75
N SER A 513 -24.76 14.70 2.93
CA SER A 513 -24.55 15.83 2.03
C SER A 513 -24.47 17.13 2.80
N ALA A 514 -23.68 18.08 2.29
CA ALA A 514 -23.67 19.43 2.81
C ALA A 514 -23.52 20.46 1.70
N VAL A 515 -24.01 21.67 1.95
CA VAL A 515 -23.87 22.83 1.07
C VAL A 515 -23.22 23.96 1.86
N LEU A 516 -22.09 24.46 1.35
CA LEU A 516 -21.48 25.69 1.83
C LEU A 516 -22.03 26.85 1.02
N SER A 517 -22.61 27.83 1.69
CA SER A 517 -23.07 29.08 1.10
C SER A 517 -22.45 30.27 1.82
N GLN A 518 -22.25 31.36 1.10
CA GLN A 518 -21.83 32.62 1.68
C GLN A 518 -22.80 33.73 1.30
N GLU A 519 -23.02 34.66 2.22
CA GLU A 519 -23.77 35.88 1.96
C GLU A 519 -22.91 36.88 1.17
N GLN A 520 -23.35 37.17 -0.05
CA GLN A 520 -22.71 38.16 -0.93
C GLN A 520 -23.81 39.06 -1.51
N GLU A 521 -23.66 40.39 -1.38
CA GLU A 521 -24.61 41.38 -1.88
C GLU A 521 -26.06 41.16 -1.37
N GLY A 522 -26.21 40.71 -0.12
CA GLY A 522 -27.51 40.43 0.50
C GLY A 522 -28.22 39.16 -0.02
N ARG A 523 -27.53 38.31 -0.79
CA ARG A 523 -28.03 37.01 -1.26
C ARG A 523 -27.10 35.87 -0.86
N TRP A 524 -27.68 34.74 -0.50
CA TRP A 524 -26.94 33.51 -0.19
C TRP A 524 -26.55 32.79 -1.49
N ARG A 525 -25.25 32.80 -1.81
CA ARG A 525 -24.70 32.14 -3.00
C ARG A 525 -23.95 30.85 -2.59
N PRO A 526 -24.11 29.73 -3.33
CA PRO A 526 -23.38 28.50 -3.04
C PRO A 526 -21.90 28.64 -3.41
N VAL A 527 -21.02 28.23 -2.50
CA VAL A 527 -19.56 28.23 -2.67
C VAL A 527 -19.07 26.83 -3.04
N ALA A 528 -19.59 25.81 -2.36
CA ALA A 528 -19.24 24.41 -2.63
C ALA A 528 -20.35 23.43 -2.23
N PHE A 529 -20.45 22.33 -2.98
CA PHE A 529 -21.26 21.17 -2.61
C PHE A 529 -20.37 20.02 -2.15
N MET A 530 -20.81 19.31 -1.11
CA MET A 530 -20.17 18.10 -0.61
C MET A 530 -21.19 16.97 -0.50
N SER A 531 -20.79 15.77 -0.89
CA SER A 531 -21.55 14.54 -0.63
C SER A 531 -20.60 13.38 -0.36
N LYS A 532 -21.02 12.46 0.50
CA LYS A 532 -20.27 11.23 0.82
C LYS A 532 -21.24 10.08 1.10
N ALA A 533 -20.95 8.91 0.52
CA ALA A 533 -21.69 7.69 0.84
C ALA A 533 -21.27 7.14 2.22
N LEU A 534 -22.24 6.69 3.02
CA LEU A 534 -21.96 6.10 4.33
C LEU A 534 -21.43 4.66 4.17
N THR A 535 -20.38 4.34 4.92
CA THR A 535 -19.86 2.96 5.03
C THR A 535 -20.87 2.03 5.72
N ALA A 536 -20.69 0.71 5.60
CA ALA A 536 -21.57 -0.26 6.25
C ALA A 536 -21.70 -0.01 7.77
N THR A 537 -20.60 0.39 8.42
CA THR A 537 -20.60 0.71 9.86
C THR A 537 -21.26 2.05 10.17
N GLU A 538 -21.07 3.08 9.32
CA GLU A 538 -21.69 4.40 9.48
C GLU A 538 -23.21 4.36 9.22
N ARG A 539 -23.71 3.42 8.39
CA ARG A 539 -25.15 3.20 8.18
C ARG A 539 -25.86 2.72 9.44
N ASN A 540 -25.17 2.03 10.33
CA ASN A 540 -25.73 1.56 11.60
C ASN A 540 -25.82 2.67 12.67
N TYR A 541 -25.36 3.88 12.37
CA TYR A 541 -25.43 4.99 13.31
C TYR A 541 -26.89 5.43 13.48
N LYS A 542 -27.22 5.89 14.70
CA LYS A 542 -28.51 6.55 14.93
C LYS A 542 -28.59 7.80 14.04
N ILE A 543 -29.79 8.18 13.62
CA ILE A 543 -30.02 9.33 12.73
C ILE A 543 -29.30 10.59 13.26
N TYR A 544 -29.41 10.86 14.56
CA TYR A 544 -28.66 11.92 15.26
C TYR A 544 -27.15 11.89 15.00
N ASP A 545 -26.52 10.71 15.11
CA ASP A 545 -25.07 10.55 14.90
C ASP A 545 -24.68 10.64 13.42
N LYS A 546 -25.58 10.29 12.49
CA LYS A 546 -25.37 10.45 11.04
C LYS A 546 -25.40 11.93 10.63
N GLU A 547 -26.31 12.70 11.20
CA GLU A 547 -26.38 14.14 10.95
C GLU A 547 -25.20 14.88 11.56
N LEU A 548 -24.81 14.52 12.79
CA LEU A 548 -23.60 15.07 13.40
C LEU A 548 -22.36 14.70 12.58
N LEU A 549 -22.29 13.49 12.02
CA LEU A 549 -21.24 13.09 11.10
C LEU A 549 -21.23 13.95 9.82
N ALA A 550 -22.39 14.30 9.27
CA ALA A 550 -22.50 15.19 8.12
C ALA A 550 -21.93 16.59 8.41
N ILE A 551 -22.25 17.15 9.58
CA ILE A 551 -21.69 18.43 10.06
C ILE A 551 -20.18 18.33 10.24
N MET A 552 -19.70 17.29 10.92
CA MET A 552 -18.27 17.08 11.18
C MET A 552 -17.46 16.93 9.90
N LEU A 553 -17.99 16.22 8.91
CA LEU A 553 -17.35 16.07 7.61
C LEU A 553 -17.28 17.42 6.87
N ALA A 554 -18.38 18.19 6.89
CA ALA A 554 -18.45 19.50 6.26
C ALA A 554 -17.46 20.50 6.87
N LEU A 555 -17.38 20.55 8.21
CA LEU A 555 -16.42 21.40 8.92
C LEU A 555 -14.98 20.99 8.66
N SER A 556 -14.69 19.69 8.54
CA SER A 556 -13.34 19.22 8.25
C SER A 556 -12.89 19.52 6.81
N GLU A 557 -13.78 19.35 5.82
CA GLU A 557 -13.47 19.64 4.41
C GLU A 557 -13.27 21.14 4.18
N TRP A 558 -14.12 21.97 4.79
CA TRP A 558 -14.11 23.43 4.63
C TRP A 558 -13.42 24.16 5.79
N CYS A 559 -12.55 23.46 6.51
CA CYS A 559 -11.88 24.01 7.68
C CYS A 559 -11.11 25.30 7.36
N HIS A 560 -10.50 25.39 6.18
CA HIS A 560 -9.78 26.57 5.70
C HIS A 560 -10.67 27.81 5.47
N TYR A 561 -11.97 27.64 5.21
CA TYR A 561 -12.92 28.75 5.12
C TYR A 561 -13.56 29.12 6.46
N LEU A 562 -13.75 28.11 7.33
CA LEU A 562 -14.57 28.23 8.53
C LEU A 562 -13.77 28.47 9.82
N MET A 563 -12.47 28.17 9.82
CA MET A 563 -11.59 28.47 10.97
C MET A 563 -11.13 29.93 10.94
N GLY A 564 -11.23 30.62 12.07
CA GLY A 564 -10.76 32.00 12.21
C GLY A 564 -11.67 33.08 11.59
N THR A 565 -12.93 32.75 11.26
CA THR A 565 -13.90 33.75 10.80
C THR A 565 -14.21 34.75 11.91
N LEU A 566 -14.27 36.03 11.57
CA LEU A 566 -14.61 37.12 12.51
C LEU A 566 -16.07 37.06 12.99
N GLU A 567 -16.93 36.40 12.22
CA GLU A 567 -18.35 36.23 12.50
C GLU A 567 -18.72 34.75 12.68
N ASP A 568 -19.77 34.50 13.47
CA ASP A 568 -20.28 33.15 13.74
C ASP A 568 -20.83 32.47 12.46
N VAL A 569 -20.34 31.26 12.18
CA VAL A 569 -20.81 30.41 11.09
C VAL A 569 -22.21 29.86 11.40
N GLU A 570 -23.17 29.98 10.49
CA GLU A 570 -24.50 29.40 10.66
C GLU A 570 -24.54 27.94 10.19
N ILE A 571 -24.77 26.99 11.10
CA ILE A 571 -24.97 25.58 10.73
C ILE A 571 -26.46 25.27 10.81
N TRP A 572 -27.03 24.86 9.68
CA TRP A 572 -28.44 24.51 9.53
C TRP A 572 -28.58 22.99 9.45
N THR A 573 -29.41 22.43 10.32
CA THR A 573 -29.72 21.00 10.41
C THR A 573 -31.23 20.82 10.64
N ASP A 574 -31.77 19.71 10.13
CA ASP A 574 -33.15 19.29 10.28
C ASP A 574 -33.46 18.59 11.60
N HIS A 575 -32.46 18.37 12.47
CA HIS A 575 -32.66 17.72 13.76
C HIS A 575 -32.49 18.66 14.96
N GLN A 576 -33.62 18.94 15.60
CA GLN A 576 -33.74 19.84 16.74
C GLN A 576 -32.85 19.44 17.93
N ASN A 577 -32.57 18.15 18.10
CA ASN A 577 -31.75 17.65 19.22
C ASN A 577 -30.30 18.13 19.16
N LEU A 578 -29.77 18.47 17.98
CA LEU A 578 -28.40 18.97 17.82
C LEU A 578 -28.23 20.38 18.39
N GLN A 579 -29.30 21.17 18.54
CA GLN A 579 -29.23 22.47 19.21
C GLN A 579 -28.85 22.37 20.69
N TYR A 580 -29.14 21.24 21.33
CA TYR A 580 -28.83 21.01 22.74
C TYR A 580 -27.40 20.51 22.99
N PHE A 581 -26.60 20.30 21.94
CA PHE A 581 -25.23 19.76 22.02
C PHE A 581 -24.25 20.66 22.79
N ARG A 582 -24.54 21.97 22.96
CA ARG A 582 -23.77 22.90 23.81
C ARG A 582 -24.09 22.79 25.32
N LYS A 583 -25.16 22.08 25.72
CA LYS A 583 -25.51 21.93 27.13
C LYS A 583 -24.77 20.74 27.75
N PRO A 584 -24.32 20.83 29.02
CA PRO A 584 -23.62 19.72 29.68
C PRO A 584 -24.55 18.50 29.79
N GLN A 585 -24.21 17.44 29.05
CA GLN A 585 -24.90 16.15 29.05
C GLN A 585 -23.88 15.00 29.02
N LYS A 586 -24.34 13.78 29.29
CA LYS A 586 -23.53 12.56 29.23
C LYS A 586 -23.29 12.18 27.76
N LEU A 587 -22.20 12.68 27.19
CA LEU A 587 -21.80 12.42 25.80
C LEU A 587 -21.26 11.00 25.62
N ASN A 588 -21.51 10.39 24.46
CA ASN A 588 -20.87 9.13 24.06
C ASN A 588 -19.37 9.37 23.76
N ARG A 589 -18.50 8.36 23.93
CA ARG A 589 -17.04 8.46 23.67
C ARG A 589 -16.70 9.02 22.27
N ARG A 590 -17.51 8.68 21.26
CA ARG A 590 -17.37 9.24 19.89
C ARG A 590 -17.71 10.74 19.84
N GLN A 591 -18.82 11.13 20.45
CA GLN A 591 -19.26 12.52 20.51
C GLN A 591 -18.27 13.38 21.30
N ALA A 592 -17.68 12.84 22.38
CA ALA A 592 -16.62 13.51 23.15
C ALA A 592 -15.38 13.84 22.28
N ARG A 593 -14.96 12.93 21.40
CA ARG A 593 -13.88 13.20 20.42
C ARG A 593 -14.24 14.32 19.44
N TRP A 594 -15.50 14.38 19.01
CA TRP A 594 -15.99 15.41 18.09
C TRP A 594 -16.16 16.77 18.77
N VAL A 595 -16.52 16.81 20.06
CA VAL A 595 -16.60 18.05 20.84
C VAL A 595 -15.25 18.78 20.87
N THR A 596 -14.14 18.06 21.08
CA THR A 596 -12.80 18.68 21.06
C THR A 596 -12.52 19.37 19.73
N LYS A 597 -12.88 18.73 18.61
CA LYS A 597 -12.68 19.29 17.27
C LYS A 597 -13.68 20.40 16.93
N LEU A 598 -14.91 20.34 17.45
CA LEU A 598 -15.91 21.40 17.28
C LEU A 598 -15.59 22.66 18.08
N ALA A 599 -14.83 22.54 19.18
CA ALA A 599 -14.42 23.68 20.01
C ALA A 599 -13.51 24.67 19.25
N GLU A 600 -12.88 24.24 18.16
CA GLU A 600 -12.03 25.07 17.29
C GLU A 600 -12.84 26.02 16.37
N TYR A 601 -14.16 25.79 16.22
CA TYR A 601 -15.02 26.52 15.30
C TYR A 601 -16.00 27.44 16.05
N HIS A 602 -16.11 28.69 15.61
CA HIS A 602 -17.14 29.62 16.08
C HIS A 602 -18.41 29.49 15.22
N PHE A 603 -19.37 28.68 15.68
CA PHE A 603 -20.62 28.43 14.93
C PHE A 603 -21.89 28.47 15.78
N VAL A 604 -23.02 28.77 15.15
CA VAL A 604 -24.38 28.74 15.73
C VAL A 604 -25.22 27.69 15.02
N LEU A 605 -25.75 26.72 15.77
CA LEU A 605 -26.66 25.70 15.27
C LEU A 605 -28.10 26.22 15.23
N LYS A 606 -28.65 26.33 14.02
CA LYS A 606 -30.06 26.68 13.77
C LYS A 606 -30.81 25.45 13.25
N HIS A 607 -31.87 25.09 13.96
CA HIS A 607 -32.80 24.08 13.48
C HIS A 607 -33.68 24.68 12.39
N LYS A 608 -33.80 23.98 11.27
CA LYS A 608 -34.72 24.32 10.20
C LYS A 608 -35.63 23.11 9.94
N PRO A 609 -36.96 23.24 10.07
CA PRO A 609 -37.88 22.14 9.78
C PRO A 609 -37.62 21.57 8.38
N GLY A 610 -37.64 20.24 8.22
CA GLY A 610 -37.33 19.56 6.94
C GLY A 610 -38.10 20.13 5.74
N THR A 611 -39.39 20.48 5.94
CA THR A 611 -40.25 21.12 4.93
C THR A 611 -39.76 22.49 4.44
N ALA A 612 -39.01 23.23 5.26
CA ALA A 612 -38.36 24.48 4.89
C ALA A 612 -36.90 24.26 4.46
N ASN A 613 -36.29 23.11 4.79
CA ASN A 613 -34.94 22.72 4.39
C ASN A 613 -34.89 22.12 2.98
N VAL A 614 -35.72 22.61 2.05
CA VAL A 614 -35.88 22.07 0.69
C VAL A 614 -34.55 21.86 -0.05
N LYS A 615 -33.54 22.73 0.15
CA LYS A 615 -32.23 22.58 -0.49
C LYS A 615 -31.49 21.33 -0.03
N ALA A 616 -31.55 21.01 1.26
CA ALA A 616 -30.90 19.87 1.87
C ALA A 616 -31.81 18.63 1.97
N ASP A 617 -33.08 18.76 2.33
CA ASP A 617 -34.06 17.66 2.43
C ASP A 617 -34.34 16.96 1.08
N LEU A 618 -34.36 17.71 -0.04
CA LEU A 618 -34.34 17.11 -1.40
C LEU A 618 -33.05 16.31 -1.68
N LEU A 619 -31.98 16.50 -0.88
CA LEU A 619 -30.73 15.77 -1.03
C LEU A 619 -30.83 14.36 -0.45
N SER A 620 -31.38 14.20 0.75
CA SER A 620 -31.43 12.91 1.43
C SER A 620 -32.57 12.00 0.95
N ARG A 621 -33.78 12.53 0.69
CA ARG A 621 -35.01 11.73 0.54
C ARG A 621 -35.68 11.88 -0.85
N ARG A 622 -35.72 10.80 -1.64
CA ARG A 622 -36.54 10.64 -2.86
C ARG A 622 -37.30 9.32 -2.76
N SER A 623 -38.53 9.28 -3.29
CA SER A 623 -39.56 8.24 -3.13
C SER A 623 -39.23 6.84 -3.67
N ASP A 624 -38.09 6.65 -4.33
CA ASP A 624 -37.87 5.52 -5.25
C ASP A 624 -36.90 4.46 -4.66
N HIS A 625 -36.68 4.44 -3.34
CA HIS A 625 -35.66 3.59 -2.72
C HIS A 625 -36.06 2.85 -1.45
N ASP A 626 -35.41 1.68 -1.33
CA ASP A 626 -35.49 0.65 -0.30
C ASP A 626 -35.17 1.20 1.10
N GLN A 627 -35.99 0.85 2.08
CA GLN A 627 -35.99 1.43 3.43
C GLN A 627 -34.92 0.82 4.35
N GLY A 628 -34.14 -0.15 3.87
CA GLY A 628 -33.05 -0.78 4.63
C GLY A 628 -33.56 -1.51 5.87
N GLU A 629 -34.76 -2.09 5.78
CA GLU A 629 -35.41 -2.73 6.92
C GLU A 629 -34.92 -4.17 7.16
N ASP A 630 -34.10 -4.77 6.28
CA ASP A 630 -33.80 -6.22 6.38
C ASP A 630 -32.32 -6.63 6.18
N ASP A 631 -31.37 -5.70 6.29
CA ASP A 631 -29.96 -5.98 6.00
C ASP A 631 -29.23 -6.74 7.15
N ASN A 632 -29.87 -6.91 8.31
CA ASN A 632 -29.21 -7.30 9.58
C ASN A 632 -29.89 -8.46 10.34
N GLY A 633 -30.84 -9.19 9.74
CA GLY A 633 -31.54 -10.29 10.42
C GLY A 633 -30.61 -11.40 10.97
N ASP A 634 -29.44 -11.58 10.36
CA ASP A 634 -28.53 -12.71 10.64
C ASP A 634 -27.18 -12.34 11.29
N ILE A 635 -26.94 -11.06 11.63
CA ILE A 635 -25.63 -10.65 12.16
C ILE A 635 -25.71 -10.41 13.68
N THR A 636 -25.59 -11.49 14.46
CA THR A 636 -25.31 -11.40 15.90
C THR A 636 -23.81 -11.19 16.11
N VAL A 637 -23.37 -9.94 16.23
CA VAL A 637 -21.93 -9.61 16.29
C VAL A 637 -21.22 -10.17 17.53
N LEU A 638 -21.94 -10.40 18.65
CA LEU A 638 -21.45 -11.11 19.85
C LEU A 638 -22.60 -11.25 20.87
N SER A 639 -22.97 -12.48 21.27
CA SER A 639 -23.90 -12.68 22.39
C SER A 639 -23.21 -12.38 23.73
N PRO A 640 -23.92 -11.94 24.79
CA PRO A 640 -23.34 -11.72 26.12
C PRO A 640 -22.60 -12.95 26.67
N GLU A 641 -23.03 -14.15 26.27
CA GLU A 641 -22.39 -15.42 26.61
C GLU A 641 -21.03 -15.59 25.93
N HIS A 642 -20.86 -15.12 24.69
CA HIS A 642 -19.59 -15.15 23.97
C HIS A 642 -18.58 -14.12 24.50
N PHE A 643 -19.03 -12.96 24.99
CA PHE A 643 -18.16 -11.95 25.58
C PHE A 643 -17.56 -12.40 26.93
N GLN A 644 -18.34 -13.11 27.77
CA GLN A 644 -17.82 -13.73 28.99
C GLN A 644 -16.87 -14.90 28.69
N THR A 645 -17.13 -15.66 27.62
CA THR A 645 -16.31 -16.84 27.26
C THR A 645 -14.95 -16.46 26.69
N MET A 646 -14.84 -15.31 26.00
CA MET A 646 -13.55 -14.80 25.47
C MET A 646 -12.60 -14.26 26.55
N ILE A 647 -13.11 -13.77 27.68
CA ILE A 647 -12.29 -13.17 28.74
C ILE A 647 -11.94 -14.19 29.83
N MET A 648 -12.79 -15.20 30.11
CA MET A 648 -12.51 -16.25 31.10
C MET A 648 -13.18 -17.59 30.74
N PRO A 649 -12.48 -18.57 30.13
CA PRO A 649 -13.01 -19.92 30.00
C PRO A 649 -13.03 -20.58 31.39
N THR A 650 -14.22 -20.74 31.96
CA THR A 650 -14.36 -21.35 33.29
C THR A 650 -13.99 -22.83 33.20
N ALA A 651 -12.96 -23.28 33.95
CA ALA A 651 -12.49 -24.68 34.02
C ALA A 651 -13.62 -25.70 34.26
N ASN A 652 -14.73 -25.25 34.83
CA ASN A 652 -15.93 -26.03 35.15
C ASN A 652 -16.67 -26.56 33.90
N LYS A 653 -16.62 -25.87 32.74
CA LYS A 653 -17.25 -26.35 31.49
C LYS A 653 -16.44 -27.48 30.87
N THR A 654 -15.13 -27.33 30.74
CA THR A 654 -14.24 -28.36 30.16
C THR A 654 -14.18 -29.61 31.05
N HIS A 655 -14.09 -29.48 32.38
CA HIS A 655 -14.16 -30.64 33.29
C HIS A 655 -15.53 -31.32 33.30
N LYS A 656 -16.64 -30.57 33.15
CA LYS A 656 -17.97 -31.17 32.96
C LYS A 656 -18.09 -31.87 31.61
N HIS A 657 -17.57 -31.30 30.52
CA HIS A 657 -17.53 -31.96 29.20
C HIS A 657 -16.66 -33.22 29.22
N VAL A 658 -15.50 -33.21 29.88
CA VAL A 658 -14.67 -34.40 30.10
C VAL A 658 -15.45 -35.44 30.91
N LYS A 659 -16.12 -35.06 32.00
CA LYS A 659 -16.98 -35.98 32.79
C LYS A 659 -18.16 -36.53 31.98
N THR A 660 -18.82 -35.72 31.16
CA THR A 660 -19.95 -36.14 30.32
C THR A 660 -19.49 -37.06 29.20
N ALA A 661 -18.37 -36.75 28.54
CA ALA A 661 -17.75 -37.61 27.53
C ALA A 661 -17.18 -38.91 28.14
N THR A 662 -16.75 -38.87 29.40
CA THR A 662 -16.31 -40.08 30.15
C THR A 662 -17.51 -40.93 30.60
N ARG A 663 -18.67 -40.32 30.87
CA ARG A 663 -19.93 -41.01 31.24
C ARG A 663 -20.71 -41.55 30.03
N GLN A 664 -20.65 -40.88 28.89
CA GLN A 664 -21.18 -41.37 27.61
C GLN A 664 -20.28 -42.52 27.14
N LYS A 665 -20.66 -43.72 27.57
CA LYS A 665 -19.97 -45.00 27.52
C LYS A 665 -19.69 -45.55 26.09
N GLU A 666 -19.42 -44.70 25.10
CA GLU A 666 -19.37 -45.13 23.68
C GLU A 666 -17.99 -45.22 23.05
N LEU A 667 -16.93 -44.70 23.66
CA LEU A 667 -15.57 -44.88 23.14
C LEU A 667 -14.56 -45.14 24.26
N TRP A 668 -14.70 -46.28 24.94
CA TRP A 668 -13.47 -46.99 25.28
C TRP A 668 -12.77 -47.26 23.95
N ASP A 669 -11.58 -46.70 23.75
CA ASP A 669 -10.66 -47.22 22.74
C ASP A 669 -10.42 -48.68 23.13
N LYS A 670 -11.20 -49.62 22.58
CA LYS A 670 -11.16 -51.05 22.92
C LYS A 670 -9.75 -51.67 22.77
N GLY A 671 -8.84 -50.98 22.07
CA GLY A 671 -7.43 -51.37 21.95
C GLY A 671 -6.49 -50.86 23.05
N ILE A 672 -6.88 -49.87 23.85
CA ILE A 672 -6.00 -49.22 24.84
C ILE A 672 -6.08 -49.86 26.22
N ALA A 673 -7.25 -50.39 26.60
CA ALA A 673 -7.40 -51.21 27.81
C ALA A 673 -6.47 -52.43 27.80
N ALA A 674 -6.33 -53.08 26.64
CA ALA A 674 -5.47 -54.27 26.47
C ALA A 674 -3.97 -53.95 26.42
N SER A 675 -3.57 -52.72 26.05
CA SER A 675 -2.16 -52.31 25.97
C SER A 675 -1.64 -51.61 27.23
N LEU A 676 -2.52 -51.01 28.05
CA LEU A 676 -2.16 -50.26 29.26
C LEU A 676 -2.19 -51.10 30.55
N GLU A 677 -2.57 -52.38 30.50
CA GLU A 677 -2.44 -53.30 31.65
C GLU A 677 -0.97 -53.60 32.01
N HIS A 678 -0.01 -53.34 31.11
CA HIS A 678 1.40 -53.67 31.35
C HIS A 678 2.29 -52.52 31.84
N GLU A 679 1.89 -51.24 31.74
CA GLU A 679 2.70 -50.13 32.24
C GLU A 679 1.85 -48.99 32.87
N ARG A 680 1.82 -49.00 34.20
CA ARG A 680 1.36 -47.93 35.13
C ARG A 680 -0.10 -47.45 34.98
N GLY A 681 -0.92 -48.11 35.80
CA GLY A 681 -2.25 -47.77 36.34
C GLY A 681 -2.91 -46.44 36.00
N ILE A 682 -4.04 -46.53 35.30
CA ILE A 682 -5.04 -45.47 35.23
C ILE A 682 -5.76 -45.40 36.59
N THR A 683 -5.88 -44.21 37.18
CA THR A 683 -6.67 -43.99 38.40
C THR A 683 -7.92 -43.19 38.09
N GLU A 684 -9.09 -43.65 38.52
CA GLU A 684 -10.34 -42.89 38.40
C GLU A 684 -10.60 -42.09 39.67
N LYS A 685 -10.81 -40.77 39.53
CA LYS A 685 -11.28 -39.90 40.62
C LYS A 685 -12.44 -39.04 40.12
N ASN A 686 -13.59 -39.13 40.78
CA ASN A 686 -14.78 -38.32 40.51
C ASN A 686 -15.32 -38.40 39.06
N GLY A 687 -15.21 -39.56 38.40
CA GLY A 687 -15.66 -39.78 37.02
C GLY A 687 -14.73 -39.18 35.95
N ILE A 688 -13.47 -38.89 36.31
CA ILE A 688 -12.39 -38.48 35.41
C ILE A 688 -11.25 -39.49 35.54
N LEU A 689 -10.74 -39.96 34.41
CA LEU A 689 -9.62 -40.89 34.33
C LEU A 689 -8.30 -40.12 34.37
N TYR A 690 -7.33 -40.58 35.15
CA TYR A 690 -5.99 -40.03 35.22
C TYR A 690 -4.96 -41.07 34.77
N TYR A 691 -4.02 -40.65 33.93
CA TYR A 691 -2.85 -41.43 33.53
C TYR A 691 -1.59 -40.65 33.94
N ASP A 692 -0.75 -41.24 34.79
CA ASP A 692 0.47 -40.59 35.33
C ASP A 692 0.21 -39.18 35.92
N ASN A 693 -0.81 -39.06 36.79
CA ASN A 693 -1.31 -37.80 37.38
C ASN A 693 -1.85 -36.74 36.40
N ARG A 694 -2.08 -37.08 35.13
CA ARG A 694 -2.67 -36.18 34.11
C ARG A 694 -4.06 -36.63 33.69
N VAL A 695 -4.92 -35.70 33.29
CA VAL A 695 -6.29 -35.98 32.88
C VAL A 695 -6.32 -36.68 31.51
N TYR A 696 -6.89 -37.88 31.45
CA TYR A 696 -7.10 -38.62 30.21
C TYR A 696 -8.27 -38.02 29.42
N VAL A 697 -8.05 -37.74 28.13
CA VAL A 697 -9.07 -37.14 27.24
C VAL A 697 -9.54 -38.15 26.18
N PRO A 698 -10.81 -38.60 26.21
CA PRO A 698 -11.38 -39.49 25.21
C PRO A 698 -11.34 -38.92 23.79
N ARG A 699 -11.47 -39.78 22.77
CA ARG A 699 -11.54 -39.36 21.38
C ARG A 699 -12.93 -38.80 21.07
N HIS A 700 -13.12 -37.52 21.36
CA HIS A 700 -14.34 -36.75 21.02
C HIS A 700 -14.01 -35.72 19.93
N SER A 701 -14.94 -35.50 19.00
CA SER A 701 -14.73 -34.72 17.77
C SER A 701 -14.30 -33.27 18.02
N SER A 702 -14.79 -32.62 19.08
CA SER A 702 -14.46 -31.22 19.42
C SER A 702 -13.53 -31.05 20.62
N LEU A 703 -13.56 -31.96 21.61
CA LEU A 703 -12.98 -31.74 22.94
C LEU A 703 -11.45 -31.61 22.92
N ARG A 704 -10.77 -32.42 22.10
CA ARG A 704 -9.31 -32.33 21.93
C ARG A 704 -8.92 -31.02 21.26
N GLY A 705 -9.72 -30.55 20.29
CA GLY A 705 -9.52 -29.27 19.63
C GLY A 705 -9.70 -28.09 20.59
N GLU A 706 -10.73 -28.12 21.43
CA GLU A 706 -10.98 -27.10 22.45
C GLU A 706 -9.82 -26.98 23.46
N ILE A 707 -9.27 -28.10 23.94
CA ILE A 707 -8.13 -28.10 24.87
C ILE A 707 -6.86 -27.55 24.21
N ILE A 708 -6.61 -27.92 22.95
CA ILE A 708 -5.47 -27.37 22.20
C ILE A 708 -5.68 -25.87 21.96
N ALA A 709 -6.88 -25.43 21.58
CA ALA A 709 -7.22 -24.02 21.39
C ALA A 709 -7.00 -23.20 22.67
N GLN A 710 -7.44 -23.71 23.83
CA GLN A 710 -7.20 -23.06 25.12
C GLN A 710 -5.72 -22.93 25.46
N SER A 711 -4.91 -23.91 25.08
CA SER A 711 -3.47 -23.91 25.34
C SER A 711 -2.65 -23.22 24.24
N HIS A 712 -3.28 -22.80 23.14
CA HIS A 712 -2.62 -22.21 21.97
C HIS A 712 -3.10 -20.79 21.67
N ASP A 713 -4.40 -20.59 21.49
CA ASP A 713 -5.03 -19.34 21.06
C ASP A 713 -5.25 -18.36 22.22
N HIS A 714 -5.10 -18.82 23.47
CA HIS A 714 -5.30 -17.97 24.62
C HIS A 714 -4.21 -16.88 24.73
N ILE A 715 -4.61 -15.69 25.19
CA ILE A 715 -3.77 -14.48 25.27
C ILE A 715 -2.47 -14.71 26.07
N THR A 716 -2.55 -15.53 27.11
CA THR A 716 -1.40 -15.89 27.97
C THR A 716 -0.54 -17.04 27.40
N ALA A 717 -1.04 -17.79 26.43
CA ALA A 717 -0.33 -18.89 25.77
C ALA A 717 0.47 -18.43 24.54
N ARG A 718 0.14 -17.28 23.94
CA ARG A 718 0.99 -16.60 22.94
C ARG A 718 1.15 -17.39 21.62
N HIS A 719 0.13 -18.12 21.16
CA HIS A 719 0.21 -18.95 19.94
C HIS A 719 1.55 -19.70 19.86
N PRO A 720 1.88 -20.59 20.80
CA PRO A 720 3.20 -21.19 20.87
C PRO A 720 3.51 -22.04 19.64
N GLY A 721 4.79 -22.23 19.31
CA GLY A 721 5.18 -23.23 18.32
C GLY A 721 4.85 -24.64 18.80
N ILE A 722 4.74 -25.60 17.87
CA ILE A 722 4.33 -27.00 18.11
C ILE A 722 4.91 -27.60 19.40
N ALA A 723 6.23 -27.48 19.61
CA ALA A 723 6.90 -28.06 20.76
C ALA A 723 6.47 -27.44 22.11
N LYS A 724 6.24 -26.12 22.14
CA LYS A 724 5.81 -25.39 23.34
C LYS A 724 4.33 -25.65 23.62
N THR A 725 3.48 -25.65 22.59
CA THR A 725 2.05 -25.97 22.72
C THR A 725 1.87 -27.39 23.25
N ARG A 726 2.65 -28.34 22.75
CA ARG A 726 2.64 -29.72 23.24
C ARG A 726 3.02 -29.79 24.72
N GLU A 727 4.05 -29.05 25.14
CA GLU A 727 4.48 -29.02 26.54
C GLU A 727 3.38 -28.46 27.46
N LEU A 728 2.75 -27.35 27.08
CA LEU A 728 1.63 -26.75 27.83
C LEU A 728 0.47 -27.73 28.01
N VAL A 729 0.01 -28.37 26.93
CA VAL A 729 -1.11 -29.33 26.99
C VAL A 729 -0.73 -30.55 27.84
N GLN A 730 0.52 -31.02 27.73
CA GLN A 730 0.99 -32.20 28.45
C GLN A 730 1.18 -31.98 29.95
N ARG A 731 1.14 -30.74 30.47
CA ARG A 731 1.19 -30.48 31.91
C ARG A 731 -0.04 -31.02 32.63
N GLU A 732 -1.21 -30.92 32.00
CA GLU A 732 -2.50 -31.24 32.62
C GLU A 732 -3.26 -32.38 31.93
N TYR A 733 -3.05 -32.59 30.62
CA TYR A 733 -3.84 -33.54 29.82
C TYR A 733 -2.98 -34.60 29.12
N TRP A 734 -3.59 -35.76 28.84
CA TRP A 734 -2.95 -36.85 28.11
C TRP A 734 -3.93 -37.61 27.20
N TRP A 735 -3.51 -37.95 25.98
CA TRP A 735 -4.20 -38.89 25.08
C TRP A 735 -3.25 -39.46 24.00
N PRO A 736 -3.62 -40.58 23.34
CA PRO A 736 -2.80 -41.18 22.29
C PRO A 736 -2.65 -40.27 21.07
N LYS A 737 -1.44 -40.19 20.52
CA LYS A 737 -1.09 -39.34 19.36
C LYS A 737 -1.32 -37.84 19.58
N ILE A 738 -1.31 -37.36 20.83
CA ILE A 738 -1.39 -35.93 21.18
C ILE A 738 -0.43 -35.05 20.37
N GLN A 739 0.76 -35.55 20.06
CA GLN A 739 1.73 -34.84 19.22
C GLN A 739 1.19 -34.56 17.81
N ARG A 740 0.55 -35.55 17.16
CA ARG A 740 -0.01 -35.37 15.80
C ARG A 740 -1.17 -34.39 15.80
N ASP A 741 -2.02 -34.44 16.83
CA ASP A 741 -3.18 -33.55 16.94
C ASP A 741 -2.74 -32.09 17.16
N VAL A 742 -1.74 -31.85 18.03
CA VAL A 742 -1.15 -30.51 18.24
C VAL A 742 -0.43 -30.02 16.97
N GLU A 743 0.33 -30.90 16.29
CA GLU A 743 1.00 -30.56 15.03
C GLU A 743 0.01 -30.14 13.94
N ALA A 744 -1.10 -30.89 13.78
CA ALA A 744 -2.15 -30.59 12.83
C ALA A 744 -2.82 -29.24 13.14
N TYR A 745 -3.14 -28.99 14.41
CA TYR A 745 -3.79 -27.76 14.84
C TYR A 745 -2.91 -26.52 14.60
N VAL A 746 -1.64 -26.55 15.02
CA VAL A 746 -0.73 -25.41 14.87
C VAL A 746 -0.38 -25.16 13.39
N LYS A 747 -0.29 -26.20 12.55
CA LYS A 747 -0.12 -26.04 11.10
C LYS A 747 -1.34 -25.44 10.41
N GLY A 748 -2.55 -25.76 10.90
CA GLY A 748 -3.81 -25.19 10.41
C GLY A 748 -4.13 -23.78 10.90
N CYS A 749 -3.39 -23.25 11.88
CA CYS A 749 -3.64 -21.92 12.43
C CYS A 749 -3.14 -20.80 11.49
N GLU A 750 -4.08 -20.07 10.89
CA GLU A 750 -3.81 -18.93 9.98
C GLU A 750 -2.89 -17.88 10.63
N THR A 751 -3.19 -17.43 11.85
CA THR A 751 -2.39 -16.44 12.59
C THR A 751 -0.92 -16.86 12.74
N CYS A 752 -0.69 -18.15 12.98
CA CYS A 752 0.66 -18.72 13.05
C CYS A 752 1.36 -18.72 11.68
N GLN A 753 0.65 -19.08 10.61
CA GLN A 753 1.22 -19.16 9.26
C GLN A 753 1.52 -17.77 8.67
N CYS A 754 0.67 -16.77 8.92
CA CYS A 754 0.88 -15.41 8.44
C CYS A 754 2.00 -14.67 9.17
N THR A 755 2.21 -14.95 10.46
CA THR A 755 3.10 -14.13 11.31
C THR A 755 4.49 -14.73 11.48
N LYS A 756 4.63 -16.06 11.44
CA LYS A 756 5.91 -16.75 11.72
C LYS A 756 6.63 -17.11 10.42
N SER A 757 7.56 -16.26 9.98
CA SER A 757 8.51 -16.63 8.92
C SER A 757 9.49 -17.70 9.39
N ASN A 758 9.78 -18.68 8.52
CA ASN A 758 10.73 -19.76 8.79
C ASN A 758 12.16 -19.20 8.78
N THR A 759 12.71 -18.94 9.96
CA THR A 759 14.06 -18.38 10.15
C THR A 759 14.98 -19.47 10.69
N GLN A 760 15.43 -20.37 9.82
CA GLN A 760 16.64 -21.15 10.09
C GLN A 760 17.85 -20.42 9.48
N ALA A 761 18.41 -19.47 10.24
CA ALA A 761 19.76 -18.98 9.99
C ALA A 761 20.75 -19.71 10.91
N LYS A 762 21.92 -20.04 10.37
CA LYS A 762 23.02 -20.70 11.06
C LYS A 762 23.39 -19.92 12.33
N SER A 763 23.43 -20.61 13.47
CA SER A 763 23.92 -20.07 14.74
C SER A 763 25.35 -19.57 14.56
N ALA A 764 25.57 -18.27 14.79
CA ALA A 764 26.92 -17.75 14.96
C ALA A 764 27.57 -18.38 16.21
N SER A 765 28.88 -18.54 16.18
CA SER A 765 29.68 -18.98 17.33
C SER A 765 29.56 -17.94 18.46
N LEU A 766 28.97 -18.36 19.58
CA LEU A 766 28.84 -17.56 20.80
C LEU A 766 30.15 -17.68 21.60
N HIS A 767 30.78 -16.56 21.92
CA HIS A 767 31.80 -16.55 22.96
C HIS A 767 31.11 -16.65 24.34
N PRO A 768 31.41 -17.68 25.15
CA PRO A 768 30.76 -17.85 26.43
C PRO A 768 31.29 -16.82 27.44
N ASN A 769 30.48 -15.81 27.73
CA ASN A 769 30.62 -15.03 28.96
C ASN A 769 30.47 -15.95 30.19
N ALA A 770 31.04 -15.58 31.32
CA ALA A 770 30.94 -16.34 32.57
C ALA A 770 29.47 -16.72 32.88
N ILE A 771 29.24 -18.01 33.16
CA ILE A 771 27.92 -18.53 33.48
C ILE A 771 27.57 -18.08 34.91
N PRO A 772 26.50 -17.30 35.10
CA PRO A 772 26.11 -16.84 36.44
C PRO A 772 25.77 -18.03 37.35
N THR A 773 25.99 -17.90 38.66
CA THR A 773 25.70 -18.96 39.64
C THR A 773 24.34 -18.81 40.33
N LYS A 774 23.74 -17.62 40.29
CA LYS A 774 22.45 -17.31 40.93
C LYS A 774 21.56 -16.45 40.02
N PRO A 775 20.22 -16.58 40.10
CA PRO A 775 19.28 -15.69 39.42
C PRO A 775 19.54 -14.22 39.72
N TRP A 776 19.36 -13.36 38.72
CA TRP A 776 19.42 -11.89 38.81
C TRP A 776 20.76 -11.28 39.22
N THR A 777 21.83 -12.08 39.30
CA THR A 777 23.19 -11.56 39.55
C THR A 777 23.82 -10.94 38.32
N HIS A 778 23.47 -11.43 37.13
CA HIS A 778 23.98 -10.94 35.85
C HIS A 778 22.78 -10.65 34.94
N ILE A 779 22.56 -9.37 34.65
CA ILE A 779 21.46 -8.93 33.78
C ILE A 779 22.00 -8.34 32.49
N SER A 780 21.27 -8.52 31.40
CA SER A 780 21.43 -7.74 30.18
C SER A 780 20.26 -6.78 30.01
N VAL A 781 20.52 -5.59 29.52
CA VAL A 781 19.54 -4.52 29.36
C VAL A 781 19.70 -3.91 27.97
N ASP A 782 18.59 -3.80 27.24
CA ASP A 782 18.53 -3.19 25.92
C ASP A 782 17.30 -2.29 25.79
N MET A 783 17.36 -1.28 24.92
CA MET A 783 16.29 -0.31 24.71
C MET A 783 15.82 -0.37 23.25
N VAL A 784 14.60 -0.84 23.04
CA VAL A 784 13.93 -0.83 21.74
C VAL A 784 13.33 0.56 21.51
N THR A 785 13.88 1.28 20.52
CA THR A 785 13.46 2.64 20.15
C THR A 785 12.64 2.66 18.86
N GLY A 786 11.86 3.73 18.64
CA GLY A 786 11.11 3.91 17.38
C GLY A 786 9.76 3.18 17.38
N LEU A 787 9.22 2.90 18.56
CA LEU A 787 7.85 2.39 18.72
C LEU A 787 6.86 3.56 18.58
N PRO A 788 5.64 3.32 18.04
CA PRO A 788 4.59 4.34 18.01
C PRO A 788 4.22 4.79 19.42
N ASP A 789 3.72 6.01 19.60
CA ASP A 789 3.32 6.49 20.93
C ASP A 789 2.17 5.64 21.50
N SER A 790 2.36 5.08 22.69
CA SER A 790 1.32 4.39 23.45
C SER A 790 1.29 4.93 24.87
N LYS A 791 0.20 5.62 25.21
CA LYS A 791 -0.01 6.26 26.52
C LYS A 791 1.13 7.20 26.95
N GLY A 792 1.77 7.88 26.00
CA GLY A 792 2.89 8.80 26.25
C GLY A 792 4.26 8.12 26.40
N HIS A 793 4.38 6.86 25.97
CA HIS A 793 5.64 6.10 25.87
C HIS A 793 5.98 5.82 24.40
N ASP A 794 7.25 6.00 24.03
CA ASP A 794 7.76 5.82 22.66
C ASP A 794 8.96 4.82 22.57
N ALA A 795 9.34 4.21 23.71
CA ALA A 795 10.41 3.22 23.80
C ALA A 795 10.07 2.08 24.78
N LEU A 796 10.74 0.94 24.62
CA LEU A 796 10.60 -0.23 25.49
C LEU A 796 11.97 -0.63 26.02
N LEU A 797 12.10 -0.71 27.35
CA LEU A 797 13.28 -1.25 28.00
C LEU A 797 13.09 -2.76 28.27
N VAL A 798 14.01 -3.57 27.77
CA VAL A 798 14.02 -5.03 27.92
C VAL A 798 15.16 -5.43 28.84
N ILE A 799 14.82 -6.05 29.96
CA ILE A 799 15.79 -6.53 30.95
C ILE A 799 15.72 -8.06 30.99
N VAL A 800 16.85 -8.73 30.86
CA VAL A 800 16.94 -10.20 30.80
C VAL A 800 17.90 -10.71 31.87
N ASP A 801 17.44 -11.66 32.70
CA ASP A 801 18.29 -12.40 33.62
C ASP A 801 19.06 -13.49 32.86
N ARG A 802 20.39 -13.44 32.91
CA ARG A 802 21.22 -14.40 32.18
C ARG A 802 21.23 -15.80 32.79
N PHE A 803 20.81 -15.96 34.04
CA PHE A 803 20.70 -17.27 34.68
C PHE A 803 19.37 -17.96 34.35
N SER A 804 18.25 -17.40 34.82
CA SER A 804 16.92 -17.99 34.66
C SER A 804 16.32 -17.81 33.27
N LYS A 805 16.85 -16.88 32.48
CA LYS A 805 16.27 -16.39 31.21
C LYS A 805 14.93 -15.68 31.39
N ALA A 806 14.63 -15.23 32.61
CA ALA A 806 13.45 -14.42 32.86
C ALA A 806 13.64 -13.02 32.27
N ILE A 807 12.55 -12.45 31.78
CA ILE A 807 12.53 -11.10 31.20
C ILE A 807 11.65 -10.19 32.05
N ILE A 808 11.98 -8.90 32.03
CA ILE A 808 11.15 -7.79 32.53
C ILE A 808 11.02 -6.77 31.40
N LEU A 809 9.79 -6.35 31.12
CA LEU A 809 9.46 -5.39 30.05
C LEU A 809 8.92 -4.10 30.67
N VAL A 810 9.57 -2.97 30.41
CA VAL A 810 9.18 -1.66 30.98
C VAL A 810 8.97 -0.63 29.88
N PRO A 811 7.77 -0.06 29.72
CA PRO A 811 7.55 1.05 28.80
C PRO A 811 8.28 2.29 29.29
N CYS A 812 8.97 2.99 28.40
CA CYS A 812 9.76 4.17 28.71
C CYS A 812 9.76 5.16 27.54
N ASN A 813 10.53 6.24 27.69
CA ASN A 813 10.65 7.26 26.65
C ASN A 813 12.09 7.31 26.14
N VAL A 814 12.31 7.64 24.86
CA VAL A 814 13.65 7.74 24.26
C VAL A 814 14.53 8.75 25.01
N GLU A 815 13.94 9.86 25.49
CA GLU A 815 14.61 10.89 26.29
C GLU A 815 14.72 10.55 27.80
N LEU A 816 14.95 9.29 28.14
CA LEU A 816 15.04 8.87 29.54
C LEU A 816 16.30 9.42 30.23
N SER A 817 16.11 10.30 31.22
CA SER A 817 17.21 10.77 32.07
C SER A 817 17.86 9.65 32.89
N ALA A 818 19.13 9.82 33.28
CA ALA A 818 19.83 8.86 34.15
C ALA A 818 19.10 8.60 35.49
N ALA A 819 18.43 9.61 36.03
CA ALA A 819 17.59 9.47 37.23
C ALA A 819 16.30 8.69 36.96
N GLY A 820 15.73 8.76 35.76
CA GLY A 820 14.61 7.92 35.34
C GLY A 820 15.04 6.46 35.18
N TRP A 821 16.20 6.25 34.58
CA TRP A 821 16.80 4.92 34.41
C TRP A 821 17.08 4.23 35.76
N ALA A 822 17.71 4.95 36.70
CA ALA A 822 17.97 4.43 38.04
C ALA A 822 16.67 4.09 38.80
N ARG A 823 15.60 4.87 38.60
CA ARG A 823 14.27 4.57 39.15
C ARG A 823 13.71 3.26 38.61
N ILE A 824 13.80 3.04 37.29
CA ILE A 824 13.32 1.81 36.67
C ILE A 824 14.04 0.58 37.23
N LEU A 825 15.38 0.59 37.30
CA LEU A 825 16.12 -0.54 37.88
C LEU A 825 15.81 -0.75 39.35
N ARG A 826 15.71 0.32 40.14
CA ARG A 826 15.37 0.24 41.56
C ARG A 826 14.00 -0.42 41.75
N ASP A 827 13.00 0.03 41.02
CA ASP A 827 11.60 -0.34 41.24
C ASP A 827 11.26 -1.71 40.64
N HIS A 828 11.85 -2.05 39.48
CA HIS A 828 11.52 -3.27 38.76
C HIS A 828 12.51 -4.42 39.00
N VAL A 829 13.79 -4.14 39.27
CA VAL A 829 14.81 -5.17 39.49
C VAL A 829 15.19 -5.26 40.96
N TYR A 830 15.73 -4.18 41.54
CA TYR A 830 16.36 -4.24 42.87
C TYR A 830 15.34 -4.57 43.96
N ALA A 831 14.17 -3.92 43.90
CA ALA A 831 13.08 -4.14 44.85
C ALA A 831 12.52 -5.58 44.81
N ARG A 832 12.64 -6.29 43.69
CA ARG A 832 12.02 -7.61 43.49
C ARG A 832 12.99 -8.77 43.56
N HIS A 833 14.23 -8.56 43.13
CA HIS A 833 15.18 -9.64 42.87
C HIS A 833 16.58 -9.40 43.45
N SER A 834 16.78 -8.31 44.19
CA SER A 834 18.08 -7.80 44.69
C SER A 834 18.96 -7.13 43.63
N MET A 835 20.06 -6.52 44.09
CA MET A 835 20.97 -5.74 43.25
C MET A 835 21.87 -6.69 42.41
N PRO A 836 21.97 -6.48 41.09
CA PRO A 836 22.83 -7.29 40.23
C PRO A 836 24.32 -6.96 40.47
N GLN A 837 25.19 -7.96 40.30
CA GLN A 837 26.64 -7.79 40.35
C GLN A 837 27.22 -7.32 39.01
N VAL A 838 26.59 -7.75 37.91
CA VAL A 838 27.01 -7.41 36.55
C VAL A 838 25.82 -6.93 35.74
N VAL A 839 25.97 -5.77 35.11
CA VAL A 839 25.00 -5.22 34.17
C VAL A 839 25.68 -5.11 32.80
N ILE A 840 25.10 -5.78 31.82
CA ILE A 840 25.51 -5.73 30.41
C ILE A 840 24.52 -4.83 29.68
N SER A 841 25.02 -3.82 28.97
CA SER A 841 24.20 -2.95 28.13
C SER A 841 24.91 -2.62 26.84
N ASP A 842 24.14 -2.18 25.85
CA ASP A 842 24.66 -1.58 24.63
C ASP A 842 25.30 -0.21 24.90
N ARG A 843 25.90 0.40 23.86
CA ARG A 843 26.58 1.70 23.96
C ARG A 843 25.61 2.89 23.81
N GLY A 844 24.35 2.76 24.25
CA GLY A 844 23.44 3.89 24.29
C GLY A 844 24.01 5.05 25.13
N PRO A 845 23.86 6.32 24.70
CA PRO A 845 24.38 7.49 25.42
C PRO A 845 23.91 7.54 26.88
N GLN A 846 22.68 7.07 27.14
CA GLN A 846 22.07 6.91 28.45
C GLN A 846 22.81 5.92 29.38
N PHE A 847 23.41 4.85 28.85
CA PHE A 847 24.11 3.83 29.63
C PHE A 847 25.58 4.14 29.92
N ILE A 848 26.20 5.05 29.15
CA ILE A 848 27.64 5.38 29.23
C ILE A 848 27.93 6.68 30.03
N SER A 849 26.88 7.41 30.45
CA SER A 849 27.06 8.70 31.14
C SER A 849 28.03 8.62 32.33
N ALA A 850 28.83 9.67 32.52
CA ALA A 850 29.84 9.72 33.59
C ALA A 850 29.23 9.50 34.99
N PHE A 851 27.99 9.98 35.18
CA PHE A 851 27.20 9.75 36.40
C PHE A 851 26.92 8.25 36.65
N MET A 852 26.51 7.51 35.62
CA MET A 852 26.18 6.08 35.74
C MET A 852 27.40 5.23 36.04
N LYS A 853 28.55 5.54 35.43
CA LYS A 853 29.82 4.86 35.72
C LYS A 853 30.24 5.05 37.17
N GLU A 854 30.11 6.27 37.69
CA GLU A 854 30.47 6.56 39.09
C GLU A 854 29.48 5.93 40.07
N LEU A 855 28.18 5.92 39.74
CA LEU A 855 27.16 5.22 40.53
C LEU A 855 27.43 3.71 40.64
N TYR A 856 27.74 3.06 39.52
CA TYR A 856 28.08 1.63 39.55
C TYR A 856 29.37 1.34 40.31
N ARG A 857 30.37 2.22 40.21
CA ARG A 857 31.60 2.12 41.01
C ARG A 857 31.31 2.20 42.51
N MET A 858 30.38 3.08 42.93
CA MET A 858 29.97 3.20 44.34
C MET A 858 29.15 2.00 44.82
N LEU A 859 28.38 1.36 43.94
CA LEU A 859 27.52 0.21 44.25
C LEU A 859 28.22 -1.15 44.06
N ASP A 860 29.51 -1.16 43.71
CA ASP A 860 30.30 -2.35 43.40
C ASP A 860 29.70 -3.22 42.28
N ILE A 861 29.07 -2.56 41.30
CA ILE A 861 28.47 -3.19 40.11
C ILE A 861 29.47 -3.13 38.95
N THR A 862 29.78 -4.28 38.35
CA THR A 862 30.65 -4.33 37.17
C THR A 862 29.83 -4.05 35.90
N GLN A 863 30.13 -2.94 35.22
CA GLN A 863 29.52 -2.62 33.92
C GLN A 863 30.34 -3.23 32.79
N ASN A 864 29.71 -4.08 31.98
CA ASN A 864 30.31 -4.61 30.76
C ASN A 864 29.58 -4.01 29.54
N ALA A 865 30.13 -2.94 28.98
CA ALA A 865 29.62 -2.36 27.74
C ALA A 865 29.98 -3.26 26.55
N SER A 866 29.00 -3.59 25.69
CA SER A 866 29.29 -4.33 24.47
C SER A 866 30.21 -3.52 23.53
N THR A 867 31.13 -4.20 22.83
CA THR A 867 31.98 -3.57 21.80
C THR A 867 31.21 -3.45 20.50
N ALA A 868 31.31 -2.30 19.82
CA ALA A 868 30.55 -1.96 18.60
C ALA A 868 30.72 -2.92 17.40
N PHE A 869 31.65 -3.89 17.48
CA PHE A 869 31.91 -4.89 16.45
C PHE A 869 31.71 -6.34 16.90
N HIS A 870 31.15 -6.58 18.11
CA HIS A 870 30.78 -7.92 18.59
C HIS A 870 29.29 -7.97 18.98
N PRO A 871 28.37 -8.24 18.03
CA PRO A 871 26.95 -8.54 18.30
C PRO A 871 26.75 -9.76 19.23
N GLN A 872 27.82 -10.52 19.46
CA GLN A 872 27.86 -11.77 20.22
C GLN A 872 27.61 -11.60 21.73
N THR A 873 27.86 -10.41 22.30
CA THR A 873 27.74 -10.19 23.75
C THR A 873 26.30 -10.00 24.22
N ASP A 874 25.43 -9.49 23.34
CA ASP A 874 24.02 -9.13 23.64
C ASP A 874 22.96 -9.88 22.80
N GLY A 875 23.38 -10.86 22.00
CA GLY A 875 22.46 -11.64 21.15
C GLY A 875 21.36 -12.42 21.89
N GLN A 876 21.41 -12.51 23.22
CA GLN A 876 20.29 -13.03 24.02
C GLN A 876 19.15 -12.00 24.11
N THR A 877 19.47 -10.74 24.37
CA THR A 877 18.47 -9.67 24.48
C THR A 877 17.87 -9.35 23.11
N GLU A 878 18.69 -9.33 22.05
CA GLU A 878 18.21 -9.15 20.67
C GLU A 878 17.17 -10.22 20.27
N ARG A 879 17.41 -11.48 20.64
CA ARG A 879 16.47 -12.58 20.40
C ARG A 879 15.18 -12.42 21.20
N VAL A 880 15.27 -11.92 22.43
CA VAL A 880 14.10 -11.59 23.25
C VAL A 880 13.30 -10.45 22.62
N ASN A 881 13.94 -9.42 22.10
CA ASN A 881 13.26 -8.30 21.42
C ASN A 881 12.46 -8.79 20.22
N GLN A 882 13.07 -9.61 19.35
CA GLN A 882 12.38 -10.21 18.20
C GLN A 882 11.18 -11.07 18.63
N GLU A 883 11.32 -11.75 19.76
CA GLU A 883 10.23 -12.52 20.36
C GLU A 883 9.09 -11.59 20.82
N VAL A 884 9.39 -10.54 21.56
CA VAL A 884 8.40 -9.57 22.07
C VAL A 884 7.70 -8.84 20.94
N GLU A 885 8.41 -8.41 19.90
CA GLU A 885 7.81 -7.80 18.71
C GLU A 885 6.80 -8.73 18.03
N LYS A 886 7.11 -10.03 17.91
CA LYS A 886 6.18 -11.02 17.37
C LYS A 886 4.93 -11.17 18.23
N TYR A 887 5.04 -11.05 19.55
CA TYR A 887 3.88 -11.06 20.43
C TYR A 887 3.00 -9.83 20.20
N LEU A 888 3.62 -8.65 20.21
CA LEU A 888 2.90 -7.39 20.02
C LEU A 888 2.18 -7.37 18.67
N ARG A 889 2.82 -7.80 17.58
CA ARG A 889 2.18 -7.87 16.24
C ARG A 889 0.90 -8.70 16.19
N ILE A 890 0.72 -9.68 17.08
CA ILE A 890 -0.48 -10.54 17.11
C ILE A 890 -1.62 -9.86 17.86
N PHE A 891 -1.32 -9.13 18.94
CA PHE A 891 -2.33 -8.67 19.90
C PHE A 891 -2.61 -7.16 19.89
N ILE A 892 -1.70 -6.34 19.34
CA ILE A 892 -1.92 -4.89 19.24
C ILE A 892 -3.09 -4.56 18.32
N ASN A 893 -3.76 -3.47 18.61
CA ASN A 893 -4.84 -2.97 17.77
C ASN A 893 -4.31 -2.39 16.44
N TYR A 894 -5.22 -2.08 15.51
CA TYR A 894 -4.89 -1.52 14.20
C TYR A 894 -4.13 -0.18 14.26
N HIS A 895 -4.39 0.65 15.28
CA HIS A 895 -3.76 1.95 15.46
C HIS A 895 -2.39 1.89 16.17
N GLN A 896 -2.03 0.72 16.71
CA GLN A 896 -0.77 0.46 17.42
C GLN A 896 -0.55 1.38 18.64
N ASP A 897 -1.63 1.89 19.26
CA ASP A 897 -1.56 2.82 20.39
C ASP A 897 -1.75 2.13 21.76
N ASP A 898 -1.90 0.80 21.79
CA ASP A 898 -2.17 0.00 23.00
C ASP A 898 -1.06 -0.98 23.39
N TRP A 899 0.11 -0.94 22.72
CA TRP A 899 1.18 -1.91 22.97
C TRP A 899 1.70 -1.91 24.42
N ALA A 900 1.66 -0.77 25.12
CA ALA A 900 2.09 -0.68 26.52
C ALA A 900 1.22 -1.54 27.46
N ASP A 901 -0.06 -1.73 27.15
CA ASP A 901 -0.98 -2.54 27.97
C ASP A 901 -0.73 -4.04 27.85
N TRP A 902 -0.13 -4.47 26.74
CA TRP A 902 0.14 -5.87 26.45
C TRP A 902 1.46 -6.37 27.05
N LEU A 903 2.36 -5.47 27.47
CA LEU A 903 3.69 -5.84 27.99
C LEU A 903 3.67 -6.77 29.22
N PRO A 904 2.81 -6.55 30.25
CA PRO A 904 2.78 -7.46 31.40
C PRO A 904 2.37 -8.88 31.02
N LEU A 905 1.46 -9.02 30.04
CA LEU A 905 1.02 -10.32 29.53
C LEU A 905 2.09 -10.96 28.64
N ALA A 906 2.81 -10.16 27.85
CA ALA A 906 3.96 -10.61 27.06
C ALA A 906 5.07 -11.18 27.95
N GLU A 907 5.38 -10.47 29.05
CA GLU A 907 6.34 -10.87 30.07
C GLU A 907 5.93 -12.21 30.73
N PHE A 908 4.68 -12.31 31.19
CA PHE A 908 4.15 -13.53 31.77
C PHE A 908 4.23 -14.72 30.80
N ALA A 909 3.81 -14.53 29.55
CA ALA A 909 3.82 -15.57 28.53
C ALA A 909 5.25 -16.05 28.20
N HIS A 910 6.23 -15.14 28.14
CA HIS A 910 7.63 -15.54 27.94
C HIS A 910 8.16 -16.34 29.14
N ASN A 911 7.95 -15.83 30.36
CA ASN A 911 8.46 -16.43 31.59
C ASN A 911 7.81 -17.80 31.89
N ASN A 912 6.61 -18.08 31.37
CA ASN A 912 5.93 -19.37 31.51
C ASN A 912 6.43 -20.46 30.53
N HIS A 913 7.01 -20.07 29.39
CA HIS A 913 7.46 -21.02 28.37
C HIS A 913 8.80 -21.65 28.72
N ALA A 914 8.94 -22.96 28.46
CA ALA A 914 10.21 -23.65 28.61
C ALA A 914 11.27 -23.05 27.66
N HIS A 915 12.42 -22.67 28.22
CA HIS A 915 13.54 -22.16 27.45
C HIS A 915 14.47 -23.32 27.04
N SER A 916 14.93 -23.34 25.79
CA SER A 916 15.72 -24.46 25.24
C SER A 916 17.03 -24.71 26.01
N ALA A 917 17.68 -23.63 26.46
CA ALA A 917 18.95 -23.72 27.20
C ALA A 917 18.83 -24.32 28.60
N THR A 918 17.69 -24.15 29.28
CA THR A 918 17.51 -24.59 30.68
C THR A 918 16.61 -25.81 30.79
N GLY A 919 15.86 -26.16 29.73
CA GLY A 919 14.86 -27.22 29.73
C GLY A 919 13.66 -26.96 30.65
N LYS A 920 13.61 -25.79 31.30
CA LYS A 920 12.58 -25.38 32.26
C LYS A 920 12.11 -23.97 31.93
N SER A 921 10.91 -23.61 32.40
CA SER A 921 10.43 -22.22 32.28
C SER A 921 11.21 -21.32 33.23
N PRO A 922 11.48 -20.04 32.85
CA PRO A 922 12.07 -19.08 33.77
C PRO A 922 11.30 -18.96 35.09
N PHE A 923 9.97 -19.05 35.03
CA PHE A 923 9.10 -19.02 36.21
C PHE A 923 9.37 -20.22 37.15
N MET A 924 9.58 -21.42 36.62
CA MET A 924 9.95 -22.60 37.41
C MET A 924 11.33 -22.46 38.08
N ILE A 925 12.29 -21.83 37.39
CA ILE A 925 13.65 -21.64 37.93
C ILE A 925 13.63 -20.61 39.08
N LEU A 926 12.84 -19.56 38.94
CA LEU A 926 12.75 -18.49 39.94
C LEU A 926 11.91 -18.89 41.16
N TYR A 927 10.75 -19.51 40.94
CA TYR A 927 9.75 -19.72 42.00
C TYR A 927 9.57 -21.19 42.40
N GLY A 928 10.29 -22.12 41.77
CA GLY A 928 10.19 -23.56 42.06
C GLY A 928 8.87 -24.22 41.65
N ARG A 929 7.99 -23.50 40.94
CA ARG A 929 6.68 -23.96 40.45
C ARG A 929 6.38 -23.34 39.09
N ASN A 930 5.52 -23.96 38.29
CA ASN A 930 4.95 -23.32 37.09
C ASN A 930 3.76 -22.42 37.48
N PRO A 931 3.50 -21.33 36.74
CA PRO A 931 2.34 -20.50 36.97
C PRO A 931 1.07 -21.18 36.46
N TRP A 932 -0.04 -20.93 37.14
CA TRP A 932 -1.37 -21.39 36.73
C TRP A 932 -1.88 -20.49 35.61
N ILE A 933 -2.28 -21.09 34.49
CA ILE A 933 -2.83 -20.35 33.34
C ILE A 933 -4.31 -20.03 33.59
N ILE A 934 -4.97 -20.84 34.42
CA ILE A 934 -6.38 -20.75 34.79
C ILE A 934 -6.46 -20.92 36.31
N PRO A 935 -7.22 -20.10 37.05
CA PRO A 935 -7.42 -20.31 38.47
C PRO A 935 -8.25 -21.58 38.72
N ASP A 936 -7.79 -22.44 39.62
CA ASP A 936 -8.65 -23.44 40.25
C ASP A 936 -9.74 -22.70 41.04
N SER A 937 -11.00 -22.96 40.71
CA SER A 937 -12.11 -22.41 41.49
C SER A 937 -12.21 -23.19 42.82
N PRO A 938 -12.57 -22.53 43.94
CA PRO A 938 -12.82 -23.21 45.22
C PRO A 938 -13.95 -24.24 45.16
#